data_AF-A0A3N5NIS8-F1
#
_entry.id   AF-A0A3N5NIS8-F1
#
_cell.length_a   1.000
_cell.length_b   1.000
_cell.length_c   1.000
_cell.angle_alpha   90.00
_cell.angle_beta   90.00
_cell.angle_gamma   90.00
#
_symmetry.space_group_name_H-M   'P 1'
#
loop_
_entity.id
_entity.type
_entity.pdbx_description
1 polymer ?
#
loop_
_entity_poly.entity_id
_entity_poly.type
_entity_poly.pdbx_seq_one_letter_code
_entity_poly.pdbx_strand_id
1 'polypeptide(L)'
;MYTVLYVDDEPGLLEIGKLFLEQDGQFSIDTISSAPSALDLMKTKTFDAIIADYQMPVMDGIEFLKKVRGSGDTIPFILFTGRGREEIVIQALNEGADFYLQKGGAPVAQFTELANQVRQAVQQRRAEMSIRDLERREADIINFLPDATLAIDRSGHVIAWNRAIEEMTGVPAAEMLGKGDYEYAIPFYGQRQPILIDLIYESDEVISKKYTHIVHSKDVLIADTSLPRPKGKQLTLMGKASPLYDRHGGIIGAIESIRDITEMKKAEESLRESEGRFAAFMDHLPVTAFIKDEHSTNLFVNRHMVEIFGEQEWMGKSVYEQFPRDAAEKMIEDDRQTIREGYRKTIEYLVEKNGDKKIFETHKFRIDRRDKPPLIGGFAIDITEQKRAEEAIRESEEKYRSTIDAFPDAVSVVDRECKVILANTNLLVWMKSLGFSADIVGKPFSDAFPFLSPSVLNDYRTVFSKGATMISEEFSKINNVEIVTETRKIPLREHGEIVAVVAIIRDMTERKRAEEALSESEMRFRMIFENSPLGMALSTPDFRFYSVNPAWVSMTGYAEEELLKMSFQDITHPEHLAGDVEQIRELAEGKMPVYSAEKRYIRKDKSILRGLIKVTAIRDQQGTLRYFAAQIEDITKRRCMEDELRQSEERYRNVVEDQTEFISRFLPDGTHIYVNEAYCRCFGLLRDEILGHRFRPDIPPEDRERLRQFFASLTPDHPVDTIEHRIVMPDGSIHWHMWTDRAIFDASLRVTEYQSVGQDITERKKKELGTHKNE
;
A
#
# COMPACT_ATOMS: atom_id res chain seq x y z
N MET A 1 66.45 -2.18 -83.38
CA MET A 1 66.49 -2.02 -84.84
C MET A 1 66.33 -0.54 -85.13
N TYR A 2 67.29 0.08 -85.81
CA TYR A 2 67.30 1.50 -86.16
C TYR A 2 66.62 1.70 -87.51
N THR A 3 65.59 2.54 -87.58
CA THR A 3 64.91 2.85 -88.86
C THR A 3 65.56 4.06 -89.50
N VAL A 4 66.20 3.90 -90.66
CA VAL A 4 66.99 4.97 -91.29
C VAL A 4 66.42 5.29 -92.66
N LEU A 5 66.27 6.59 -92.95
CA LEU A 5 65.90 7.08 -94.26
C LEU A 5 67.17 7.35 -95.06
N TYR A 6 67.40 6.59 -96.13
CA TYR A 6 68.53 6.79 -97.03
C TYR A 6 68.07 7.46 -98.32
N VAL A 7 68.52 8.71 -98.52
CA VAL A 7 68.16 9.58 -99.63
C VAL A 7 69.35 9.74 -100.57
N ASP A 8 69.20 9.29 -101.81
CA ASP A 8 70.27 9.34 -102.82
C ASP A 8 69.67 9.28 -104.22
N ASP A 9 70.13 10.10 -105.16
CA ASP A 9 69.57 10.13 -106.52
C ASP A 9 70.06 8.96 -107.39
N GLU A 10 71.05 8.18 -106.94
CA GLU A 10 71.58 7.00 -107.61
C GLU A 10 70.89 5.71 -107.10
N PRO A 11 69.98 5.08 -107.88
CA PRO A 11 69.22 3.90 -107.42
C PRO A 11 70.11 2.70 -107.07
N GLY A 12 71.22 2.52 -107.79
CA GLY A 12 72.17 1.44 -107.52
C GLY A 12 72.86 1.59 -106.15
N LEU A 13 73.14 2.83 -105.73
CA LEU A 13 73.76 3.09 -104.43
C LEU A 13 72.76 2.89 -103.28
N LEU A 14 71.49 3.22 -103.50
CA LEU A 14 70.41 2.92 -102.56
C LEU A 14 70.24 1.41 -102.34
N GLU A 15 70.20 0.60 -103.41
CA GLU A 15 70.08 -0.86 -103.32
C GLU A 15 71.27 -1.48 -102.57
N ILE A 16 72.49 -1.07 -102.94
CA ILE A 16 73.72 -1.56 -102.30
C ILE A 16 73.78 -1.13 -100.83
N GLY A 17 73.53 0.15 -100.53
CA GLY A 17 73.60 0.65 -99.16
C GLY A 17 72.54 0.02 -98.27
N LYS A 18 71.34 -0.24 -98.79
CA LYS A 18 70.31 -1.02 -98.08
C LYS A 18 70.79 -2.42 -97.74
N LEU A 19 71.32 -3.16 -98.72
CA LEU A 19 71.83 -4.52 -98.50
C LEU A 19 72.95 -4.57 -97.44
N PHE A 20 73.90 -3.63 -97.49
CA PHE A 20 75.02 -3.60 -96.54
C PHE A 20 74.60 -3.15 -95.14
N LEU A 21 73.78 -2.12 -95.02
CA LEU A 21 73.35 -1.60 -93.72
C LEU A 21 72.36 -2.56 -93.03
N GLU A 22 71.54 -3.31 -93.77
CA GLU A 22 70.61 -4.30 -93.19
C GLU A 22 71.28 -5.65 -92.89
N GLN A 23 72.52 -5.88 -93.34
CA GLN A 23 73.21 -7.19 -93.24
C GLN A 23 73.34 -7.69 -91.80
N ASP A 24 73.57 -6.80 -90.83
CA ASP A 24 73.74 -7.15 -89.41
C ASP A 24 72.40 -7.26 -88.66
N GLY A 25 71.27 -7.05 -89.33
CA GLY A 25 69.92 -7.07 -88.76
C GLY A 25 69.62 -5.94 -87.78
N GLN A 26 70.53 -4.97 -87.59
CA GLN A 26 70.34 -3.86 -86.66
C GLN A 26 69.62 -2.68 -87.28
N PHE A 27 69.62 -2.55 -88.61
CA PHE A 27 68.99 -1.43 -89.32
C PHE A 27 67.79 -1.88 -90.16
N SER A 28 66.87 -0.95 -90.36
CA SER A 28 65.78 -1.02 -91.34
C SER A 28 65.91 0.21 -92.23
N ILE A 29 66.25 0.02 -93.50
CA ILE A 29 66.56 1.11 -94.42
C ILE A 29 65.38 1.32 -95.37
N ASP A 30 64.78 2.50 -95.29
CA ASP A 30 63.90 3.00 -96.34
C ASP A 30 64.71 3.85 -97.31
N THR A 31 64.68 3.48 -98.58
CA THR A 31 65.42 4.19 -99.62
C THR A 31 64.48 5.08 -100.42
N ILE A 32 64.94 6.29 -100.76
CA ILE A 32 64.16 7.23 -101.56
C ILE A 32 65.10 8.05 -102.45
N SER A 33 64.68 8.32 -103.68
CA SER A 33 65.56 8.88 -104.70
C SER A 33 65.58 10.41 -104.81
N SER A 34 64.81 11.11 -103.97
CA SER A 34 64.80 12.58 -103.97
C SER A 34 64.45 13.17 -102.61
N ALA A 35 65.08 14.30 -102.28
CA ALA A 35 64.82 15.02 -101.03
C ALA A 35 63.38 15.54 -100.86
N PRO A 36 62.67 16.05 -101.90
CA PRO A 36 61.27 16.43 -101.76
C PRO A 36 60.37 15.25 -101.36
N SER A 37 60.57 14.08 -101.98
CA SER A 37 59.82 12.88 -101.62
C SER A 37 60.20 12.36 -100.23
N ALA A 38 61.46 12.52 -99.81
CA ALA A 38 61.91 12.23 -98.45
C ALA A 38 61.15 13.05 -97.40
N LEU A 39 61.01 14.37 -97.62
CA LEU A 39 60.23 15.25 -96.73
C LEU A 39 58.75 14.84 -96.64
N ASP A 40 58.15 14.39 -97.73
CA ASP A 40 56.76 13.91 -97.71
C ASP A 40 56.62 12.57 -96.97
N LEU A 41 57.60 11.67 -97.13
CA LEU A 41 57.61 10.40 -96.39
C LEU A 41 57.77 10.64 -94.88
N MET A 42 58.62 11.58 -94.47
CA MET A 42 58.82 11.95 -93.06
C MET A 42 57.55 12.50 -92.37
N LYS A 43 56.56 12.99 -93.12
CA LYS A 43 55.26 13.39 -92.55
C LYS A 43 54.41 12.19 -92.11
N THR A 44 54.66 11.01 -92.69
CA THR A 44 53.84 9.81 -92.49
C THR A 44 54.58 8.68 -91.76
N LYS A 45 55.91 8.70 -91.76
CA LYS A 45 56.76 7.72 -91.09
C LYS A 45 57.89 8.40 -90.31
N THR A 46 58.16 7.91 -89.11
CA THR A 46 59.26 8.37 -88.26
C THR A 46 60.53 7.57 -88.49
N PHE A 47 61.67 8.26 -88.48
CA PHE A 47 62.99 7.66 -88.65
C PHE A 47 63.89 7.96 -87.45
N ASP A 48 64.81 7.05 -87.16
CA ASP A 48 65.87 7.23 -86.16
C ASP A 48 67.01 8.08 -86.70
N ALA A 49 67.32 8.00 -88.00
CA ALA A 49 68.35 8.81 -88.65
C ALA A 49 68.05 9.01 -90.14
N ILE A 50 68.71 10.01 -90.73
CA ILE A 50 68.69 10.31 -92.16
C ILE A 50 70.11 10.21 -92.68
N ILE A 51 70.28 9.48 -93.77
CA ILE A 51 71.49 9.49 -94.58
C ILE A 51 71.10 10.19 -95.88
N ALA A 52 71.80 11.25 -96.27
CA ALA A 52 71.50 11.97 -97.50
C ALA A 52 72.75 12.17 -98.35
N ASP A 53 72.62 11.98 -99.66
CA ASP A 53 73.65 12.45 -100.58
C ASP A 53 73.69 13.98 -100.61
N TYR A 54 74.86 14.53 -100.90
CA TYR A 54 75.00 15.97 -101.07
C TYR A 54 74.44 16.45 -102.42
N GLN A 55 74.73 15.77 -103.53
CA GLN A 55 74.42 16.23 -104.89
C GLN A 55 73.16 15.57 -105.45
N MET A 56 71.99 15.97 -104.97
CA MET A 56 70.71 15.46 -105.50
C MET A 56 70.03 16.49 -106.43
N PRO A 57 69.29 16.05 -107.47
CA PRO A 57 68.50 16.92 -108.32
C PRO A 57 67.38 17.62 -107.54
N VAL A 58 67.01 18.84 -107.97
CA VAL A 58 65.95 19.68 -107.39
C VAL A 58 66.27 20.28 -106.02
N MET A 59 66.81 19.50 -105.09
CA MET A 59 67.19 19.95 -103.75
C MET A 59 68.40 19.16 -103.27
N ASP A 60 69.49 19.86 -102.98
CA ASP A 60 70.73 19.25 -102.52
C ASP A 60 70.63 18.81 -101.04
N GLY A 61 71.61 18.04 -100.56
CA GLY A 61 71.61 17.50 -99.21
C GLY A 61 71.65 18.57 -98.10
N ILE A 62 72.23 19.75 -98.36
CA ILE A 62 72.28 20.85 -97.38
C ILE A 62 70.94 21.59 -97.34
N GLU A 63 70.32 21.85 -98.49
CA GLU A 63 68.96 22.41 -98.55
C GLU A 63 67.94 21.48 -97.89
N PHE A 64 68.10 20.17 -98.04
CA PHE A 64 67.29 19.18 -97.34
C PHE A 64 67.50 19.26 -95.81
N LEU A 65 68.74 19.28 -95.34
CA LEU A 65 69.08 19.46 -93.92
C LEU A 65 68.45 20.74 -93.35
N LYS A 66 68.55 21.87 -94.05
CA LYS A 66 67.94 23.15 -93.65
C LYS A 66 66.44 23.03 -93.44
N LYS A 67 65.74 22.32 -94.33
CA LYS A 67 64.30 22.09 -94.19
C LYS A 67 63.96 21.20 -93.00
N VAL A 68 64.75 20.17 -92.73
CA VAL A 68 64.58 19.29 -91.57
C VAL A 68 64.83 20.05 -90.26
N ARG A 69 65.89 20.85 -90.17
CA ARG A 69 66.17 21.66 -88.97
C ARG A 69 65.19 22.82 -88.79
N GLY A 70 64.71 23.41 -89.89
CA GLY A 70 63.71 24.48 -89.87
C GLY A 70 62.34 24.08 -89.32
N SER A 71 62.01 22.78 -89.28
CA SER A 71 60.79 22.28 -88.61
C SER A 71 60.98 22.06 -87.10
N GLY A 72 62.21 22.24 -86.58
CA GLY A 72 62.58 21.90 -85.20
C GLY A 72 62.96 20.43 -85.00
N ASP A 73 63.04 19.62 -86.05
CA ASP A 73 63.44 18.21 -85.93
C ASP A 73 64.95 18.07 -85.78
N THR A 74 65.35 17.45 -84.68
CA THR A 74 66.74 17.15 -84.32
C THR A 74 67.15 15.74 -84.73
N ILE A 75 66.48 15.15 -85.73
CA ILE A 75 66.83 13.82 -86.25
C ILE A 75 68.29 13.76 -86.70
N PRO A 76 69.06 12.75 -86.26
CA PRO A 76 70.42 12.53 -86.74
C PRO A 76 70.50 12.58 -88.26
N PHE A 77 71.31 13.48 -88.77
CA PHE A 77 71.44 13.73 -90.20
C PHE A 77 72.90 13.54 -90.61
N ILE A 78 73.13 12.52 -91.44
CA ILE A 78 74.45 12.14 -91.94
C ILE A 78 74.53 12.46 -93.42
N LEU A 79 75.43 13.35 -93.79
CA LEU A 79 75.73 13.62 -95.20
C LEU A 79 76.75 12.61 -95.72
N PHE A 80 76.39 11.87 -96.75
CA PHE A 80 77.22 10.83 -97.36
C PHE A 80 77.48 11.19 -98.82
N THR A 81 78.68 11.66 -99.19
CA THR A 81 78.92 12.25 -100.53
C THR A 81 80.26 11.87 -101.17
N GLY A 82 80.31 11.77 -102.50
CA GLY A 82 81.54 11.41 -103.25
C GLY A 82 82.58 12.52 -103.43
N ARG A 83 82.30 13.78 -103.04
CA ARG A 83 83.24 14.90 -103.19
C ARG A 83 83.65 15.48 -101.83
N GLY A 84 84.87 15.21 -101.39
CA GLY A 84 85.44 15.77 -100.15
C GLY A 84 86.09 17.14 -100.34
N ARG A 85 85.31 18.23 -100.44
CA ARG A 85 85.84 19.60 -100.29
C ARG A 85 85.58 20.09 -98.86
N GLU A 86 86.62 20.57 -98.17
CA GLU A 86 86.54 21.01 -96.76
C GLU A 86 85.47 22.09 -96.51
N GLU A 87 85.24 23.00 -97.47
CA GLU A 87 84.23 24.06 -97.36
C GLU A 87 82.80 23.52 -97.19
N ILE A 88 82.48 22.39 -97.83
CA ILE A 88 81.15 21.77 -97.77
C ILE A 88 80.92 21.11 -96.41
N VAL A 89 81.98 20.54 -95.80
CA VAL A 89 81.92 19.92 -94.48
C VAL A 89 81.61 20.96 -93.40
N ILE A 90 82.29 22.11 -93.45
CA ILE A 90 82.08 23.20 -92.50
C ILE A 90 80.65 23.74 -92.63
N GLN A 91 80.17 23.90 -93.86
CA GLN A 91 78.80 24.32 -94.11
C GLN A 91 77.78 23.31 -93.57
N ALA A 92 77.96 22.02 -93.82
CA ALA A 92 77.10 20.96 -93.32
C ALA A 92 76.98 20.95 -91.79
N LEU A 93 78.10 21.06 -91.07
CA LEU A 93 78.10 21.06 -89.61
C LEU A 93 77.45 22.33 -89.03
N ASN A 94 77.70 23.50 -89.62
CA ASN A 94 77.09 24.77 -89.18
C ASN A 94 75.56 24.77 -89.37
N GLU A 95 75.06 24.07 -90.38
CA GLU A 95 73.63 23.92 -90.66
C GLU A 95 72.99 22.77 -89.85
N GLY A 96 73.77 22.08 -89.00
CA GLY A 96 73.27 21.11 -88.03
C GLY A 96 73.30 19.65 -88.47
N ALA A 97 74.17 19.27 -89.42
CA ALA A 97 74.46 17.86 -89.69
C ALA A 97 75.23 17.25 -88.51
N ASP A 98 74.89 16.01 -88.15
CA ASP A 98 75.53 15.30 -87.05
C ASP A 98 76.88 14.72 -87.48
N PHE A 99 76.93 14.18 -88.71
CA PHE A 99 78.14 13.61 -89.29
C PHE A 99 78.23 13.85 -90.79
N TYR A 100 79.47 13.82 -91.30
CA TYR A 100 79.79 13.92 -92.72
C TYR A 100 80.75 12.78 -93.10
N LEU A 101 80.45 12.08 -94.20
CA LEU A 101 81.21 10.93 -94.69
C LEU A 101 81.46 11.03 -96.20
N GLN A 102 82.69 10.70 -96.63
CA GLN A 102 83.08 10.72 -98.03
C GLN A 102 82.89 9.33 -98.69
N LYS A 103 82.25 9.28 -99.86
CA LYS A 103 82.10 8.09 -100.72
C LYS A 103 83.35 7.88 -101.58
N GLY A 104 83.70 6.62 -101.85
CA GLY A 104 84.80 6.27 -102.78
C GLY A 104 85.84 5.29 -102.23
N GLY A 105 85.63 4.74 -101.03
CA GLY A 105 86.42 3.64 -100.47
C GLY A 105 85.90 2.26 -100.90
N ALA A 106 86.51 1.19 -100.37
CA ALA A 106 85.99 -0.16 -100.55
C ALA A 106 84.54 -0.26 -99.99
N PRO A 107 83.58 -0.87 -100.71
CA PRO A 107 82.16 -0.87 -100.32
C PRO A 107 81.91 -1.32 -98.87
N VAL A 108 82.58 -2.39 -98.42
CA VAL A 108 82.45 -2.90 -97.05
C VAL A 108 82.90 -1.87 -96.01
N ALA A 109 84.01 -1.17 -96.25
CA ALA A 109 84.57 -0.22 -95.29
C ALA A 109 83.69 1.03 -95.15
N GLN A 110 83.25 1.62 -96.26
CA GLN A 110 82.46 2.85 -96.23
C GLN A 110 81.08 2.66 -95.56
N PHE A 111 80.40 1.53 -95.82
CA PHE A 111 79.09 1.26 -95.21
C PHE A 111 79.23 0.82 -93.74
N THR A 112 80.34 0.19 -93.37
CA THR A 112 80.65 -0.07 -91.94
C THR A 112 80.86 1.23 -91.17
N GLU A 113 81.59 2.18 -91.75
CA GLU A 113 81.81 3.49 -91.15
C GLU A 113 80.50 4.30 -91.05
N LEU A 114 79.70 4.29 -92.11
CA LEU A 114 78.36 4.91 -92.13
C LEU A 114 77.43 4.33 -91.06
N ALA A 115 77.38 3.00 -90.93
CA ALA A 115 76.62 2.33 -89.87
C ALA A 115 77.08 2.75 -88.47
N ASN A 116 78.39 2.90 -88.26
CA ASN A 116 78.93 3.37 -86.98
C ASN A 116 78.52 4.81 -86.67
N GLN A 117 78.62 5.73 -87.62
CA GLN A 117 78.23 7.13 -87.41
C GLN A 117 76.74 7.26 -87.13
N VAL A 118 75.90 6.50 -87.85
CA VAL A 118 74.46 6.46 -87.60
C VAL A 118 74.17 5.94 -86.18
N ARG A 119 74.81 4.84 -85.76
CA ARG A 119 74.64 4.32 -84.38
C ARG A 119 75.00 5.35 -83.33
N GLN A 120 76.15 6.00 -83.48
CA GLN A 120 76.64 6.99 -82.53
C GLN A 120 75.68 8.17 -82.39
N ALA A 121 75.22 8.73 -83.52
CA ALA A 121 74.31 9.87 -83.52
C ALA A 121 72.96 9.55 -82.85
N VAL A 122 72.38 8.38 -83.17
CA VAL A 122 71.09 7.94 -82.60
C VAL A 122 71.21 7.69 -81.10
N GLN A 123 72.29 7.04 -80.65
CA GLN A 123 72.52 6.77 -79.23
C GLN A 123 72.66 8.05 -78.42
N GLN A 124 73.39 9.04 -78.93
CA GLN A 124 73.56 10.34 -78.26
C GLN A 124 72.21 11.06 -78.08
N ARG A 125 71.40 11.19 -79.14
CA ARG A 125 70.08 11.81 -79.05
C ARG A 125 69.16 11.10 -78.06
N ARG A 126 69.15 9.76 -78.07
CA ARG A 126 68.33 8.97 -77.13
C ARG A 126 68.75 9.18 -75.67
N ALA A 127 70.06 9.28 -75.40
CA ALA A 127 70.57 9.56 -74.05
C ALA A 127 70.15 10.95 -73.56
N GLU A 128 70.30 11.99 -74.40
CA GLU A 128 69.90 13.36 -74.06
C GLU A 128 68.39 13.50 -73.80
N MET A 129 67.55 12.87 -74.64
CA MET A 129 66.09 12.85 -74.41
C MET A 129 65.73 12.10 -73.13
N SER A 130 66.40 10.98 -72.83
CA SER A 130 66.13 10.21 -71.61
C SER A 130 66.45 10.99 -70.33
N ILE A 131 67.52 11.80 -70.35
CA ILE A 131 67.87 12.69 -69.23
C ILE A 131 66.78 13.74 -69.04
N ARG A 132 66.35 14.42 -70.11
CA ARG A 132 65.27 15.43 -70.03
C ARG A 132 63.94 14.85 -69.54
N ASP A 133 63.60 13.64 -69.97
CA ASP A 133 62.38 12.96 -69.51
C ASP A 133 62.47 12.58 -68.03
N LEU A 134 63.65 12.16 -67.55
CA LEU A 134 63.89 11.87 -66.14
C LEU A 134 63.81 13.14 -65.28
N GLU A 135 64.47 14.23 -65.69
CA GLU A 135 64.43 15.53 -65.00
C GLU A 135 63.00 16.06 -64.89
N ARG A 136 62.23 15.98 -65.98
CA ARG A 136 60.81 16.36 -65.97
C ARG A 136 59.99 15.50 -65.01
N ARG A 137 60.24 14.19 -65.00
CA ARG A 137 59.55 13.25 -64.10
C ARG A 137 59.84 13.51 -62.63
N GLU A 138 61.09 13.84 -62.28
CA GLU A 138 61.47 14.20 -60.91
C GLU A 138 60.78 15.49 -60.45
N ALA A 139 60.76 16.52 -61.30
CA ALA A 139 60.04 17.76 -61.04
C ALA A 139 58.52 17.52 -60.85
N ASP A 140 57.92 16.67 -61.68
CA ASP A 140 56.50 16.31 -61.56
C ASP A 140 56.22 15.57 -60.24
N ILE A 141 57.07 14.62 -59.82
CA ILE A 141 56.91 13.89 -58.56
C ILE A 141 56.86 14.84 -57.37
N ILE A 142 57.80 15.79 -57.28
CA ILE A 142 57.85 16.78 -56.19
C ILE A 142 56.58 17.65 -56.21
N ASN A 143 56.13 18.05 -57.40
CA ASN A 143 54.92 18.88 -57.58
C ASN A 143 53.61 18.15 -57.25
N PHE A 144 53.56 16.83 -57.33
CA PHE A 144 52.40 16.03 -56.93
C PHE A 144 52.35 15.69 -55.43
N LEU A 145 53.38 16.04 -54.64
CA LEU A 145 53.32 15.85 -53.20
C LEU A 145 52.21 16.72 -52.59
N PRO A 146 51.32 16.14 -51.73
CA PRO A 146 50.16 16.86 -51.19
C PRO A 146 50.54 17.89 -50.12
N ASP A 147 51.68 17.72 -49.46
CA ASP A 147 52.17 18.63 -48.45
C ASP A 147 53.09 19.69 -49.09
N ALA A 148 53.05 20.91 -48.53
CA ALA A 148 53.93 22.00 -48.95
C ALA A 148 55.39 21.57 -48.75
N THR A 149 56.14 21.44 -49.83
CA THR A 149 57.49 20.85 -49.80
C THR A 149 58.50 21.78 -50.44
N LEU A 150 59.58 22.04 -49.72
CA LEU A 150 60.75 22.75 -50.22
C LEU A 150 62.02 21.92 -50.04
N ALA A 151 63.00 22.14 -50.90
CA ALA A 151 64.34 21.61 -50.72
C ALA A 151 65.39 22.72 -50.91
N ILE A 152 66.47 22.63 -50.16
CA ILE A 152 67.62 23.55 -50.23
C ILE A 152 68.92 22.77 -50.50
N ASP A 153 69.87 23.41 -51.18
CA ASP A 153 71.24 22.90 -51.32
C ASP A 153 72.07 23.11 -50.04
N ARG A 154 73.33 22.63 -50.03
CA ARG A 154 74.27 22.84 -48.90
C ARG A 154 74.53 24.31 -48.53
N SER A 155 74.32 25.22 -49.47
CA SER A 155 74.55 26.65 -49.28
C SER A 155 73.27 27.38 -48.85
N GLY A 156 72.16 26.65 -48.67
CA GLY A 156 70.86 27.19 -48.29
C GLY A 156 70.07 27.79 -49.46
N HIS A 157 70.43 27.52 -50.72
CA HIS A 157 69.63 27.97 -51.86
C HIS A 157 68.50 27.00 -52.15
N VAL A 158 67.30 27.52 -52.43
CA VAL A 158 66.13 26.71 -52.77
C VAL A 158 66.33 26.01 -54.11
N ILE A 159 66.30 24.68 -54.11
CA ILE A 159 66.41 23.83 -55.30
C ILE A 159 65.07 23.20 -55.70
N ALA A 160 64.08 23.17 -54.79
CA ALA A 160 62.73 22.74 -55.10
C ALA A 160 61.70 23.56 -54.30
N TRP A 161 60.60 23.91 -54.97
CA TRP A 161 59.45 24.61 -54.39
C TRP A 161 58.20 24.06 -55.07
N ASN A 162 57.50 23.16 -54.39
CA ASN A 162 56.40 22.41 -55.00
C ASN A 162 55.09 23.22 -55.09
N ARG A 163 54.16 22.73 -55.91
CA ARG A 163 52.84 23.36 -56.06
C ARG A 163 52.08 23.56 -54.73
N ALA A 164 52.15 22.61 -53.80
CA ALA A 164 51.46 22.73 -52.52
C ALA A 164 52.01 23.88 -51.65
N ILE A 165 53.32 24.18 -51.71
CA ILE A 165 53.89 25.31 -50.98
C ILE A 165 53.59 26.64 -51.67
N GLU A 166 53.45 26.68 -53.00
CA GLU A 166 52.91 27.84 -53.72
C GLU A 166 51.48 28.16 -53.27
N GLU A 167 50.62 27.13 -53.18
CA GLU A 167 49.22 27.29 -52.74
C GLU A 167 49.12 27.71 -51.27
N MET A 168 50.00 27.18 -50.40
CA MET A 168 50.03 27.51 -48.98
C MET A 168 50.50 28.94 -48.71
N THR A 169 51.51 29.40 -49.45
CA THR A 169 52.21 30.68 -49.20
C THR A 169 51.75 31.81 -50.13
N GLY A 170 51.18 31.48 -51.28
CA GLY A 170 50.88 32.41 -52.36
C GLY A 170 52.09 32.83 -53.19
N VAL A 171 53.27 32.24 -52.96
CA VAL A 171 54.52 32.61 -53.65
C VAL A 171 54.86 31.59 -54.74
N PRO A 172 54.98 32.00 -56.02
CA PRO A 172 55.38 31.12 -57.12
C PRO A 172 56.82 30.60 -56.98
N ALA A 173 57.08 29.38 -57.46
CA ALA A 173 58.39 28.74 -57.48
C ALA A 173 59.43 29.58 -58.24
N ALA A 174 59.03 30.25 -59.31
CA ALA A 174 59.91 31.12 -60.10
C ALA A 174 60.51 32.29 -59.28
N GLU A 175 59.85 32.70 -58.18
CA GLU A 175 60.36 33.75 -57.29
C GLU A 175 61.30 33.20 -56.21
N MET A 176 61.19 31.92 -55.88
CA MET A 176 61.92 31.27 -54.78
C MET A 176 63.09 30.40 -55.24
N LEU A 177 63.03 29.77 -56.42
CA LEU A 177 64.11 28.91 -56.92
C LEU A 177 65.43 29.69 -57.06
N GLY A 178 66.50 29.14 -56.50
CA GLY A 178 67.83 29.75 -56.44
C GLY A 178 68.00 30.84 -55.38
N LYS A 179 66.96 31.21 -54.63
CA LYS A 179 67.07 32.15 -53.50
C LYS A 179 67.73 31.49 -52.30
N GLY A 180 68.65 32.20 -51.67
CA GLY A 180 69.32 31.79 -50.42
C GLY A 180 68.98 32.73 -49.26
N ASP A 181 69.83 32.77 -48.24
CA ASP A 181 69.71 33.69 -47.09
C ASP A 181 68.32 33.64 -46.42
N TYR A 182 67.79 32.42 -46.27
CA TYR A 182 66.51 32.13 -45.60
C TYR A 182 65.29 32.85 -46.20
N GLU A 183 65.32 33.24 -47.48
CA GLU A 183 64.16 33.89 -48.13
C GLU A 183 62.89 33.03 -48.10
N TYR A 184 63.03 31.70 -48.13
CA TYR A 184 61.93 30.74 -48.00
C TYR A 184 61.20 30.79 -46.66
N ALA A 185 61.76 31.43 -45.63
CA ALA A 185 61.10 31.64 -44.35
C ALA A 185 60.13 32.83 -44.35
N ILE A 186 60.33 33.81 -45.24
CA ILE A 186 59.56 35.07 -45.27
C ILE A 186 58.06 34.82 -45.42
N PRO A 187 57.57 33.92 -46.30
CA PRO A 187 56.13 33.73 -46.47
C PRO A 187 55.43 33.18 -45.23
N PHE A 188 56.16 32.48 -44.36
CA PHE A 188 55.62 31.91 -43.12
C PHE A 188 55.75 32.86 -41.93
N TYR A 189 56.89 33.54 -41.81
CA TYR A 189 57.25 34.29 -40.60
C TYR A 189 57.39 35.81 -40.81
N GLY A 190 57.31 36.30 -42.04
CA GLY A 190 57.47 37.71 -42.40
C GLY A 190 58.91 38.26 -42.33
N GLN A 191 59.88 37.44 -41.93
CA GLN A 191 61.28 37.82 -41.78
C GLN A 191 62.21 36.66 -42.16
N ARG A 192 63.45 36.98 -42.56
CA ARG A 192 64.51 36.00 -42.83
C ARG A 192 64.97 35.39 -41.51
N GLN A 193 64.88 34.08 -41.37
CA GLN A 193 65.36 33.35 -40.21
C GLN A 193 65.46 31.84 -40.50
N PRO A 194 66.26 31.09 -39.73
CA PRO A 194 66.26 29.63 -39.81
C PRO A 194 64.89 29.04 -39.48
N ILE A 195 64.45 28.07 -40.29
CA ILE A 195 63.26 27.24 -40.09
C ILE A 195 63.67 25.77 -39.93
N LEU A 196 62.72 24.83 -39.84
CA LEU A 196 63.01 23.46 -39.44
C LEU A 196 64.02 22.75 -40.36
N ILE A 197 63.99 23.02 -41.68
CA ILE A 197 64.98 22.53 -42.65
C ILE A 197 66.43 22.87 -42.30
N ASP A 198 66.64 24.02 -41.64
CA ASP A 198 67.96 24.53 -41.25
C ASP A 198 68.44 23.93 -39.91
N LEU A 199 67.53 23.33 -39.15
CA LEU A 199 67.74 22.91 -37.77
C LEU A 199 67.92 21.39 -37.61
N ILE A 200 68.04 20.63 -38.70
CA ILE A 200 68.13 19.15 -38.70
C ILE A 200 69.23 18.62 -37.75
N TYR A 201 70.34 19.35 -37.63
CA TYR A 201 71.49 18.97 -36.80
C TYR A 201 71.67 19.85 -35.55
N GLU A 202 70.73 20.74 -35.27
CA GLU A 202 70.76 21.59 -34.08
C GLU A 202 70.27 20.82 -32.84
N SER A 203 70.64 21.32 -31.66
CA SER A 203 70.20 20.72 -30.40
C SER A 203 68.72 20.99 -30.10
N ASP A 204 68.06 20.09 -29.37
CA ASP A 204 66.67 20.27 -28.91
C ASP A 204 66.46 21.57 -28.11
N GLU A 205 67.49 22.07 -27.42
CA GLU A 205 67.45 23.34 -26.71
C GLU A 205 67.29 24.55 -27.66
N VAL A 206 67.84 24.46 -28.87
CA VAL A 206 67.66 25.48 -29.91
C VAL A 206 66.30 25.34 -30.58
N ILE A 207 65.89 24.11 -30.90
CA ILE A 207 64.63 23.82 -31.61
C ILE A 207 63.41 24.16 -30.74
N SER A 208 63.44 23.82 -29.45
CA SER A 208 62.33 24.05 -28.50
C SER A 208 62.00 25.53 -28.24
N LYS A 209 62.87 26.46 -28.64
CA LYS A 209 62.58 27.90 -28.59
C LYS A 209 61.47 28.33 -29.55
N LYS A 210 61.27 27.59 -30.64
CA LYS A 210 60.33 27.93 -31.73
C LYS A 210 59.35 26.81 -32.07
N TYR A 211 59.67 25.58 -31.69
CA TYR A 211 58.91 24.40 -32.03
C TYR A 211 58.52 23.60 -30.78
N THR A 212 57.43 22.86 -30.90
CA THR A 212 56.87 21.96 -29.88
C THR A 212 56.71 20.57 -30.50
N HIS A 213 56.45 19.54 -29.69
CA HIS A 213 56.30 18.15 -30.19
C HIS A 213 57.48 17.69 -31.07
N ILE A 214 58.71 17.94 -30.61
CA ILE A 214 59.93 17.58 -31.33
C ILE A 214 60.12 16.06 -31.29
N VAL A 215 60.27 15.44 -32.46
CA VAL A 215 60.53 14.01 -32.62
C VAL A 215 61.71 13.82 -33.57
N HIS A 216 62.75 13.14 -33.07
CA HIS A 216 63.89 12.70 -33.87
C HIS A 216 63.72 11.22 -34.26
N SER A 217 63.79 10.93 -35.55
CA SER A 217 63.75 9.55 -36.07
C SER A 217 64.84 9.37 -37.12
N LYS A 218 66.01 8.86 -36.69
CA LYS A 218 67.25 8.80 -37.50
C LYS A 218 67.69 10.21 -37.91
N ASP A 219 67.71 10.50 -39.21
CA ASP A 219 68.07 11.82 -39.76
C ASP A 219 66.83 12.70 -40.04
N VAL A 220 65.66 12.32 -39.49
CA VAL A 220 64.40 13.04 -39.72
C VAL A 220 64.03 13.80 -38.46
N LEU A 221 63.79 15.10 -38.61
CA LEU A 221 63.29 15.99 -37.59
C LEU A 221 61.84 16.35 -37.86
N ILE A 222 60.94 16.04 -36.93
CA ILE A 222 59.52 16.42 -36.98
C ILE A 222 59.25 17.36 -35.82
N ALA A 223 58.60 18.50 -36.09
CA ALA A 223 58.17 19.40 -35.03
C ALA A 223 56.98 20.27 -35.44
N ASP A 224 56.19 20.66 -34.44
CA ASP A 224 55.03 21.53 -34.60
C ASP A 224 55.42 22.98 -34.28
N THR A 225 54.89 23.94 -35.02
CA THR A 225 54.99 25.37 -34.69
C THR A 225 53.65 26.06 -34.87
N SER A 226 53.42 27.13 -34.12
CA SER A 226 52.19 27.92 -34.18
C SER A 226 52.49 29.33 -34.65
N LEU A 227 51.90 29.72 -35.77
CA LEU A 227 52.06 31.03 -36.40
C LEU A 227 50.80 31.87 -36.19
N PRO A 228 50.94 33.15 -35.80
CA PRO A 228 49.81 34.07 -35.73
C PRO A 228 49.40 34.52 -37.15
N ARG A 229 48.11 34.41 -37.50
CA ARG A 229 47.54 35.02 -38.72
C ARG A 229 46.78 36.33 -38.38
N PRO A 230 46.61 37.24 -39.36
CA PRO A 230 45.76 38.43 -39.20
C PRO A 230 44.34 38.05 -38.72
N LYS A 231 43.73 38.89 -37.88
CA LYS A 231 42.41 38.67 -37.22
C LYS A 231 42.37 37.62 -36.10
N GLY A 232 43.51 37.30 -35.48
CA GLY A 232 43.56 36.48 -34.26
C GLY A 232 43.37 34.97 -34.47
N LYS A 233 43.45 34.49 -35.72
CA LYS A 233 43.48 33.05 -36.00
C LYS A 233 44.91 32.52 -35.82
N GLN A 234 45.05 31.39 -35.16
CA GLN A 234 46.32 30.69 -35.02
C GLN A 234 46.40 29.58 -36.09
N LEU A 235 47.53 29.52 -36.79
CA LEU A 235 47.86 28.46 -37.75
C LEU A 235 48.86 27.54 -37.07
N THR A 236 48.57 26.24 -36.98
CA THR A 236 49.51 25.24 -36.46
C THR A 236 50.05 24.42 -37.61
N LEU A 237 51.36 24.46 -37.80
CA LEU A 237 52.08 23.74 -38.86
C LEU A 237 52.92 22.62 -38.26
N MET A 238 52.87 21.44 -38.86
CA MET A 238 53.80 20.34 -38.61
C MET A 238 54.83 20.34 -39.73
N GLY A 239 56.09 20.57 -39.39
CA GLY A 239 57.23 20.44 -40.30
C GLY A 239 57.88 19.07 -40.15
N LYS A 240 58.36 18.51 -41.26
CA LYS A 240 59.19 17.30 -41.30
C LYS A 240 60.39 17.57 -42.21
N ALA A 241 61.56 17.69 -41.62
CA ALA A 241 62.81 17.96 -42.30
C ALA A 241 63.72 16.72 -42.35
N SER A 242 64.36 16.50 -43.50
CA SER A 242 65.28 15.39 -43.75
C SER A 242 66.45 15.84 -44.64
N PRO A 243 67.67 15.31 -44.47
CA PRO A 243 68.79 15.57 -45.38
C PRO A 243 68.60 14.86 -46.72
N LEU A 244 69.10 15.49 -47.79
CA LEU A 244 69.25 14.90 -49.12
C LEU A 244 70.68 14.37 -49.27
N TYR A 245 70.85 13.20 -49.90
CA TYR A 245 72.14 12.52 -50.03
C TYR A 245 72.54 12.33 -51.49
N ASP A 246 73.84 12.44 -51.79
CA ASP A 246 74.40 11.98 -53.06
C ASP A 246 74.57 10.45 -53.09
N ARG A 247 74.98 9.93 -54.27
CA ARG A 247 75.25 8.50 -54.51
C ARG A 247 76.36 7.90 -53.62
N HIS A 248 77.16 8.72 -52.96
CA HIS A 248 78.24 8.32 -52.06
C HIS A 248 77.85 8.50 -50.57
N GLY A 249 76.61 8.90 -50.27
CA GLY A 249 76.12 9.13 -48.92
C GLY A 249 76.48 10.51 -48.33
N GLY A 250 77.06 11.41 -49.13
CA GLY A 250 77.31 12.79 -48.70
C GLY A 250 76.02 13.62 -48.71
N ILE A 251 75.77 14.41 -47.66
CA ILE A 251 74.58 15.27 -47.56
C ILE A 251 74.68 16.36 -48.61
N ILE A 252 73.82 16.45 -49.64
CA ILE A 252 73.86 17.49 -50.67
C ILE A 252 72.89 18.64 -50.44
N GLY A 253 72.05 18.53 -49.41
CA GLY A 253 71.03 19.52 -49.09
C GLY A 253 70.06 18.98 -48.05
N ALA A 254 68.90 19.60 -47.96
CA ALA A 254 67.81 19.18 -47.09
C ALA A 254 66.48 19.38 -47.79
N ILE A 255 65.46 18.64 -47.35
CA ILE A 255 64.07 18.74 -47.80
C ILE A 255 63.17 18.84 -46.58
N GLU A 256 62.22 19.76 -46.61
CA GLU A 256 61.19 19.93 -45.58
C GLU A 256 59.80 19.84 -46.21
N SER A 257 58.93 19.08 -45.53
CA SER A 257 57.51 19.02 -45.81
C SER A 257 56.74 19.67 -44.66
N ILE A 258 55.80 20.55 -45.00
CA ILE A 258 55.02 21.39 -44.09
C ILE A 258 53.54 21.09 -44.29
N ARG A 259 52.85 20.76 -43.20
CA ARG A 259 51.42 20.46 -43.19
C ARG A 259 50.67 21.35 -42.21
N ASP A 260 49.53 21.89 -42.64
CA ASP A 260 48.58 22.55 -41.74
C ASP A 260 47.80 21.50 -40.94
N ILE A 261 47.99 21.50 -39.62
CA ILE A 261 47.34 20.59 -38.66
C ILE A 261 46.37 21.30 -37.73
N THR A 262 46.00 22.55 -38.04
CA THR A 262 45.18 23.41 -37.17
C THR A 262 43.83 22.76 -36.80
N GLU A 263 43.10 22.26 -37.80
CA GLU A 263 41.77 21.66 -37.57
C GLU A 263 41.87 20.32 -36.82
N MET A 264 42.93 19.55 -37.05
CA MET A 264 43.19 18.31 -36.32
C MET A 264 43.44 18.57 -34.83
N LYS A 265 44.30 19.53 -34.49
CA LYS A 265 44.61 19.90 -33.09
C LYS A 265 43.39 20.49 -32.37
N LYS A 266 42.60 21.33 -33.04
CA LYS A 266 41.34 21.85 -32.47
C LYS A 266 40.33 20.74 -32.19
N ALA A 267 40.20 19.76 -33.09
CA ALA A 267 39.30 18.63 -32.89
C ALA A 267 39.75 17.76 -31.70
N GLU A 268 41.05 17.49 -31.59
CA GLU A 268 41.65 16.75 -30.48
C GLU A 268 41.43 17.48 -29.14
N GLU A 269 41.70 18.78 -29.09
CA GLU A 269 41.49 19.60 -27.89
C GLU A 269 40.01 19.69 -27.51
N SER A 270 39.12 19.93 -28.48
CA SER A 270 37.67 19.95 -28.25
C SER A 270 37.15 18.60 -27.74
N LEU A 271 37.70 17.48 -28.21
CA LEU A 271 37.35 16.16 -27.70
C LEU A 271 37.84 15.99 -26.26
N ARG A 272 39.11 16.34 -25.98
CA ARG A 272 39.69 16.28 -24.64
C ARG A 272 38.91 17.14 -23.63
N GLU A 273 38.53 18.35 -24.02
CA GLU A 273 37.69 19.20 -23.19
C GLU A 273 36.30 18.59 -22.99
N SER A 274 35.71 17.98 -24.01
CA SER A 274 34.40 17.34 -23.90
C SER A 274 34.45 16.13 -22.96
N GLU A 275 35.47 15.28 -23.07
CA GLU A 275 35.70 14.16 -22.18
C GLU A 275 35.98 14.63 -20.74
N GLY A 276 36.79 15.68 -20.58
CA GLY A 276 37.05 16.31 -19.28
C GLY A 276 35.79 16.89 -18.64
N ARG A 277 34.94 17.58 -19.41
CA ARG A 277 33.64 18.09 -18.94
C ARG A 277 32.70 16.96 -18.51
N PHE A 278 32.63 15.88 -19.29
CA PHE A 278 31.83 14.71 -18.95
C PHE A 278 32.30 14.05 -17.65
N ALA A 279 33.60 13.75 -17.54
CA ALA A 279 34.17 13.13 -16.34
C ALA A 279 33.95 14.01 -15.10
N ALA A 280 34.22 15.31 -15.19
CA ALA A 280 34.02 16.24 -14.09
C ALA A 280 32.54 16.33 -13.66
N PHE A 281 31.60 16.38 -14.60
CA PHE A 281 30.18 16.37 -14.29
C PHE A 281 29.77 15.07 -13.58
N MET A 282 30.16 13.92 -14.13
CA MET A 282 29.82 12.61 -13.58
C MET A 282 30.39 12.39 -12.17
N ASP A 283 31.61 12.86 -11.90
CA ASP A 283 32.27 12.69 -10.59
C ASP A 283 31.67 13.54 -9.48
N HIS A 284 30.97 14.63 -9.79
CA HIS A 284 30.30 15.48 -8.80
C HIS A 284 28.80 15.15 -8.64
N LEU A 285 28.26 14.21 -9.42
CA LEU A 285 26.90 13.74 -9.21
C LEU A 285 26.82 12.87 -7.94
N PRO A 286 25.86 13.13 -7.04
CA PRO A 286 25.65 12.34 -5.83
C PRO A 286 24.89 11.02 -6.12
N VAL A 287 25.25 10.33 -7.20
CA VAL A 287 24.70 9.04 -7.62
C VAL A 287 25.83 8.18 -8.17
N THR A 288 25.76 6.87 -7.97
CA THR A 288 26.78 5.97 -8.55
C THR A 288 26.46 5.78 -10.01
N ALA A 289 27.35 6.14 -10.91
CA ALA A 289 27.10 6.09 -12.35
C ALA A 289 28.10 5.17 -13.05
N PHE A 290 27.62 4.44 -14.06
CA PHE A 290 28.41 3.46 -14.80
C PHE A 290 28.01 3.42 -16.28
N ILE A 291 28.97 2.99 -17.11
CA ILE A 291 28.72 2.56 -18.49
C ILE A 291 29.33 1.18 -18.65
N LYS A 292 28.58 0.23 -19.20
CA LYS A 292 29.01 -1.14 -19.46
C LYS A 292 28.90 -1.52 -20.93
N ASP A 293 29.68 -2.52 -21.34
CA ASP A 293 29.50 -3.21 -22.61
C ASP A 293 28.33 -4.23 -22.56
N GLU A 294 28.05 -4.88 -23.68
CA GLU A 294 27.01 -5.92 -23.82
C GLU A 294 27.26 -7.19 -22.98
N HIS A 295 28.48 -7.35 -22.47
CA HIS A 295 28.91 -8.44 -21.60
C HIS A 295 28.89 -8.06 -20.12
N SER A 296 28.32 -6.88 -19.79
CA SER A 296 28.27 -6.35 -18.43
C SER A 296 29.67 -6.09 -17.84
N THR A 297 30.61 -5.68 -18.68
CA THR A 297 31.95 -5.21 -18.28
C THR A 297 31.93 -3.69 -18.14
N ASN A 298 32.44 -3.16 -17.03
CA ASN A 298 32.47 -1.72 -16.81
C ASN A 298 33.50 -1.00 -17.72
N LEU A 299 33.00 -0.07 -18.54
CA LEU A 299 33.76 0.83 -19.41
C LEU A 299 33.92 2.24 -18.83
N PHE A 300 33.11 2.59 -17.83
CA PHE A 300 33.21 3.83 -17.08
C PHE A 300 32.52 3.62 -15.72
N VAL A 301 33.10 4.20 -14.66
CA VAL A 301 32.44 4.43 -13.38
C VAL A 301 32.80 5.83 -12.90
N ASN A 302 31.88 6.52 -12.23
CA ASN A 302 32.19 7.81 -11.61
C ASN A 302 32.83 7.64 -10.23
N ARG A 303 33.42 8.73 -9.72
CA ARG A 303 34.02 8.79 -8.38
C ARG A 303 33.08 8.35 -7.27
N HIS A 304 31.80 8.74 -7.33
CA HIS A 304 30.83 8.40 -6.29
C HIS A 304 30.60 6.89 -6.16
N MET A 305 30.70 6.13 -7.25
CA MET A 305 30.65 4.66 -7.21
C MET A 305 31.80 4.06 -6.40
N VAL A 306 32.99 4.64 -6.50
CA VAL A 306 34.16 4.23 -5.71
C VAL A 306 34.00 4.59 -4.24
N GLU A 307 33.43 5.76 -3.94
CA GLU A 307 33.18 6.20 -2.56
C GLU A 307 32.17 5.30 -1.84
N ILE A 308 31.13 4.85 -2.54
CA ILE A 308 30.09 3.98 -1.96
C ILE A 308 30.54 2.52 -1.85
N PHE A 309 31.13 1.95 -2.91
CA PHE A 309 31.44 0.51 -2.95
C PHE A 309 32.91 0.16 -2.63
N GLY A 310 33.75 1.18 -2.43
CA GLY A 310 35.15 1.05 -2.05
C GLY A 310 36.14 1.00 -3.22
N GLU A 311 37.43 1.14 -2.90
CA GLU A 311 38.51 1.03 -3.87
C GLU A 311 38.67 -0.42 -4.35
N GLN A 312 38.54 -0.61 -5.66
CA GLN A 312 38.85 -1.84 -6.37
C GLN A 312 39.11 -1.54 -7.85
N GLU A 313 39.56 -2.54 -8.61
CA GLU A 313 39.72 -2.40 -10.05
C GLU A 313 38.34 -2.40 -10.72
N TRP A 314 37.85 -1.20 -11.06
CA TRP A 314 36.50 -1.04 -11.61
C TRP A 314 36.44 -1.24 -13.12
N MET A 315 37.43 -0.71 -13.84
CA MET A 315 37.45 -0.64 -15.29
C MET A 315 37.86 -1.98 -15.91
N GLY A 316 37.16 -2.42 -16.95
CA GLY A 316 37.47 -3.65 -17.68
C GLY A 316 37.12 -4.95 -16.95
N LYS A 317 36.44 -4.88 -15.79
CA LYS A 317 35.98 -6.05 -15.03
C LYS A 317 34.50 -6.31 -15.25
N SER A 318 34.14 -7.60 -15.22
CA SER A 318 32.73 -8.02 -15.23
C SER A 318 32.08 -7.76 -13.87
N VAL A 319 30.76 -7.51 -13.88
CA VAL A 319 29.94 -7.44 -12.67
C VAL A 319 30.12 -8.68 -11.76
N TYR A 320 30.37 -9.87 -12.33
CA TYR A 320 30.64 -11.10 -11.56
C TYR A 320 31.90 -11.03 -10.70
N GLU A 321 32.90 -10.26 -11.11
CA GLU A 321 34.16 -10.12 -10.38
C GLU A 321 34.08 -9.07 -9.27
N GLN A 322 33.04 -8.23 -9.30
CA GLN A 322 32.92 -7.03 -8.46
C GLN A 322 31.84 -7.14 -7.38
N PHE A 323 30.83 -7.99 -7.61
CA PHE A 323 29.69 -8.13 -6.71
C PHE A 323 29.48 -9.59 -6.31
N PRO A 324 28.84 -9.85 -5.16
CA PRO A 324 28.40 -11.20 -4.77
C PRO A 324 27.56 -11.85 -5.89
N ARG A 325 27.70 -13.16 -6.04
CA ARG A 325 27.15 -13.90 -7.19
C ARG A 325 25.64 -13.73 -7.36
N ASP A 326 24.89 -13.75 -6.26
CA ASP A 326 23.44 -13.58 -6.23
C ASP A 326 23.01 -12.16 -6.68
N ALA A 327 23.76 -11.14 -6.29
CA ALA A 327 23.55 -9.76 -6.75
C ALA A 327 23.96 -9.59 -8.22
N ALA A 328 25.12 -10.14 -8.61
CA ALA A 328 25.63 -10.07 -9.98
C ALA A 328 24.70 -10.73 -10.99
N GLU A 329 24.12 -11.90 -10.67
CA GLU A 329 23.17 -12.60 -11.55
C GLU A 329 21.92 -11.74 -11.83
N LYS A 330 21.38 -11.06 -10.81
CA LYS A 330 20.25 -10.13 -10.99
C LYS A 330 20.65 -8.93 -11.84
N MET A 331 21.79 -8.31 -11.54
CA MET A 331 22.29 -7.16 -12.28
C MET A 331 22.50 -7.46 -13.77
N ILE A 332 23.02 -8.65 -14.10
CA ILE A 332 23.25 -9.08 -15.49
C ILE A 332 21.95 -9.37 -16.21
N GLU A 333 20.96 -9.98 -15.54
CA GLU A 333 19.63 -10.11 -16.14
C GLU A 333 19.03 -8.72 -16.40
N ASP A 334 19.19 -7.77 -15.47
CA ASP A 334 18.76 -6.39 -15.66
C ASP A 334 19.46 -5.70 -16.83
N ASP A 335 20.76 -5.92 -16.99
CA ASP A 335 21.57 -5.42 -18.10
C ASP A 335 21.06 -6.02 -19.44
N ARG A 336 20.78 -7.33 -19.49
CA ARG A 336 20.21 -8.01 -20.68
C ARG A 336 18.81 -7.53 -21.05
N GLN A 337 17.96 -7.26 -20.05
CA GLN A 337 16.63 -6.72 -20.32
C GLN A 337 16.71 -5.26 -20.78
N THR A 338 17.63 -4.46 -20.22
CA THR A 338 17.85 -3.08 -20.67
C THR A 338 18.26 -3.02 -22.15
N ILE A 339 19.12 -3.94 -22.62
CA ILE A 339 19.47 -4.03 -24.05
C ILE A 339 18.24 -4.33 -24.93
N ARG A 340 17.32 -5.17 -24.44
CA ARG A 340 16.10 -5.57 -25.16
C ARG A 340 15.01 -4.48 -25.14
N GLU A 341 14.76 -3.88 -23.98
CA GLU A 341 13.63 -3.00 -23.70
C GLU A 341 13.97 -1.50 -23.78
N GLY A 342 15.26 -1.16 -23.75
CA GLY A 342 15.78 0.20 -23.89
C GLY A 342 15.95 0.98 -22.59
N TYR A 343 15.08 0.79 -21.59
CA TYR A 343 15.15 1.45 -20.29
C TYR A 343 14.62 0.56 -19.17
N ARG A 344 15.24 0.63 -18.00
CA ARG A 344 14.83 -0.12 -16.83
C ARG A 344 15.03 0.65 -15.53
N LYS A 345 14.09 0.50 -14.62
CA LYS A 345 14.15 0.99 -13.24
C LYS A 345 13.97 -0.17 -12.28
N THR A 346 14.92 -0.38 -11.37
CA THR A 346 14.90 -1.45 -10.37
C THR A 346 15.21 -0.90 -8.98
N ILE A 347 14.70 -1.59 -7.94
CA ILE A 347 15.09 -1.34 -6.55
C ILE A 347 15.90 -2.55 -6.10
N GLU A 348 17.17 -2.32 -5.76
CA GLU A 348 18.15 -3.34 -5.42
C GLU A 348 18.54 -3.21 -3.94
N TYR A 349 18.63 -4.35 -3.26
CA TYR A 349 19.09 -4.42 -1.87
C TYR A 349 20.52 -4.94 -1.89
N LEU A 350 21.48 -4.07 -1.59
CA LEU A 350 22.89 -4.39 -1.61
C LEU A 350 23.45 -4.37 -0.19
N VAL A 351 24.18 -5.42 0.16
CA VAL A 351 24.88 -5.53 1.44
C VAL A 351 26.30 -5.05 1.22
N GLU A 352 26.73 -4.02 1.95
CA GLU A 352 28.13 -3.59 1.94
C GLU A 352 29.05 -4.69 2.51
N LYS A 353 30.36 -4.60 2.21
CA LYS A 353 31.41 -5.45 2.81
C LYS A 353 31.37 -5.47 4.36
N ASN A 354 30.79 -4.44 4.98
CA ASN A 354 30.71 -4.25 6.42
C ASN A 354 29.44 -4.87 7.06
N GLY A 355 28.53 -5.43 6.25
CA GLY A 355 27.29 -6.05 6.70
C GLY A 355 26.06 -5.12 6.72
N ASP A 356 26.22 -3.83 6.46
CA ASP A 356 25.11 -2.88 6.38
C ASP A 356 24.33 -3.03 5.07
N LYS A 357 22.99 -3.13 5.19
CA LYS A 357 22.09 -3.18 4.04
C LYS A 357 21.75 -1.77 3.56
N LYS A 358 22.11 -1.48 2.32
CA LYS A 358 21.68 -0.28 1.58
C LYS A 358 20.65 -0.63 0.52
N ILE A 359 19.79 0.33 0.23
CA ILE A 359 18.72 0.22 -0.77
C ILE A 359 19.04 1.20 -1.89
N PHE A 360 19.25 0.67 -3.08
CA PHE A 360 19.54 1.47 -4.27
C PHE A 360 18.37 1.46 -5.24
N GLU A 361 17.99 2.64 -5.72
CA GLU A 361 17.13 2.78 -6.89
C GLU A 361 18.03 2.93 -8.12
N THR A 362 18.06 1.88 -8.96
CA THR A 362 18.94 1.78 -10.12
C THR A 362 18.17 2.05 -11.40
N HIS A 363 18.68 2.97 -12.21
CA HIS A 363 18.18 3.35 -13.52
C HIS A 363 19.19 2.93 -14.59
N LYS A 364 18.77 2.12 -15.55
CA LYS A 364 19.59 1.63 -16.66
C LYS A 364 18.94 1.98 -17.99
N PHE A 365 19.76 2.36 -18.97
CA PHE A 365 19.31 2.73 -20.31
C PHE A 365 20.29 2.27 -21.38
N ARG A 366 19.77 1.97 -22.57
CA ARG A 366 20.56 1.54 -23.71
C ARG A 366 21.15 2.76 -24.43
N ILE A 367 22.45 2.73 -24.71
CA ILE A 367 23.18 3.73 -25.48
C ILE A 367 23.48 3.12 -26.86
N ASP A 368 22.72 3.54 -27.86
CA ASP A 368 22.88 3.06 -29.24
C ASP A 368 24.10 3.71 -29.91
N ARG A 369 24.87 2.89 -30.64
CA ARG A 369 26.09 3.30 -31.34
C ARG A 369 26.02 2.88 -32.80
N ARG A 370 26.51 3.75 -33.69
CA ARG A 370 26.57 3.45 -35.12
C ARG A 370 27.60 2.36 -35.38
N ASP A 371 27.17 1.26 -36.02
CA ASP A 371 28.00 0.11 -36.43
C ASP A 371 28.77 -0.60 -35.29
N LYS A 372 28.30 -0.46 -34.05
CA LYS A 372 28.88 -1.10 -32.86
C LYS A 372 27.79 -1.63 -31.93
N PRO A 373 28.06 -2.67 -31.12
CA PRO A 373 27.13 -3.13 -30.09
C PRO A 373 26.70 -1.97 -29.15
N PRO A 374 25.44 -1.99 -28.67
CA PRO A 374 24.94 -0.98 -27.75
C PRO A 374 25.64 -1.09 -26.40
N LEU A 375 25.81 0.04 -25.72
CA LEU A 375 26.29 0.08 -24.34
C LEU A 375 25.11 0.19 -23.38
N ILE A 376 25.37 -0.12 -22.11
CA ILE A 376 24.41 0.07 -21.02
C ILE A 376 24.91 1.22 -20.15
N GLY A 377 24.22 2.36 -20.21
CA GLY A 377 24.41 3.45 -19.27
C GLY A 377 23.51 3.26 -18.06
N GLY A 378 23.97 3.65 -16.87
CA GLY A 378 23.10 3.63 -15.72
C GLY A 378 23.61 4.44 -14.55
N PHE A 379 22.72 4.73 -13.63
CA PHE A 379 23.04 5.31 -12.34
C PHE A 379 22.20 4.66 -11.24
N ALA A 380 22.68 4.69 -10.00
CA ALA A 380 21.96 4.23 -8.83
C ALA A 380 21.97 5.28 -7.72
N ILE A 381 20.82 5.46 -7.08
CA ILE A 381 20.58 6.42 -6.00
C ILE A 381 20.42 5.64 -4.70
N ASP A 382 21.18 5.99 -3.66
CA ASP A 382 20.95 5.46 -2.31
C ASP A 382 19.66 6.07 -1.74
N ILE A 383 18.62 5.25 -1.58
CA ILE A 383 17.30 5.64 -1.04
C ILE A 383 17.09 5.05 0.36
N THR A 384 18.15 4.62 1.05
CA THR A 384 18.06 3.95 2.35
C THR A 384 17.42 4.84 3.41
N GLU A 385 17.86 6.09 3.55
CA GLU A 385 17.27 7.03 4.53
C GLU A 385 15.81 7.34 4.20
N GLN A 386 15.49 7.56 2.93
CA GLN A 386 14.12 7.79 2.49
C GLN A 386 13.21 6.61 2.86
N LYS A 387 13.64 5.38 2.56
CA LYS A 387 12.86 4.18 2.90
C LYS A 387 12.72 3.98 4.41
N ARG A 388 13.77 4.25 5.19
CA ARG A 388 13.69 4.22 6.67
C ARG A 388 12.72 5.26 7.22
N ALA A 389 12.69 6.46 6.65
CA ALA A 389 11.76 7.51 7.06
C ALA A 389 10.31 7.17 6.69
N GLU A 390 10.06 6.66 5.49
CA GLU A 390 8.75 6.17 5.06
C GLU A 390 8.24 5.05 5.98
N GLU A 391 9.10 4.09 6.31
CA GLU A 391 8.79 2.99 7.23
C GLU A 391 8.52 3.49 8.65
N ALA A 392 9.35 4.41 9.18
CA ALA A 392 9.16 4.98 10.51
C ALA A 392 7.85 5.80 10.63
N ILE A 393 7.48 6.54 9.59
CA ILE A 393 6.19 7.24 9.52
C ILE A 393 5.04 6.23 9.53
N ARG A 394 5.12 5.18 8.70
CA ARG A 394 4.12 4.12 8.63
C ARG A 394 3.96 3.39 9.97
N GLU A 395 5.06 2.98 10.59
CA GLU A 395 5.08 2.35 11.91
C GLU A 395 4.51 3.28 12.99
N SER A 396 4.84 4.57 12.94
CA SER A 396 4.28 5.57 13.84
C SER A 396 2.77 5.73 13.66
N GLU A 397 2.28 5.82 12.42
CA GLU A 397 0.85 5.91 12.11
C GLU A 397 0.08 4.66 12.55
N GLU A 398 0.61 3.47 12.24
CA GLU A 398 0.05 2.18 12.69
C GLU A 398 -0.01 2.12 14.21
N LYS A 399 1.08 2.52 14.90
CA LYS A 399 1.13 2.57 16.37
C LYS A 399 0.11 3.56 16.95
N TYR A 400 -0.04 4.75 16.38
CA TYR A 400 -1.06 5.72 16.82
C TYR A 400 -2.47 5.16 16.64
N ARG A 401 -2.78 4.57 15.47
CA ARG A 401 -4.09 3.99 15.19
C ARG A 401 -4.40 2.83 16.14
N SER A 402 -3.46 1.89 16.32
CA SER A 402 -3.61 0.77 17.25
C SER A 402 -3.76 1.22 18.71
N THR A 403 -3.08 2.31 19.12
CA THR A 403 -3.23 2.86 20.48
C THR A 403 -4.63 3.43 20.71
N ILE A 404 -5.17 4.16 19.73
CA ILE A 404 -6.51 4.73 19.82
C ILE A 404 -7.59 3.63 19.76
N ASP A 405 -7.39 2.59 18.96
CA ASP A 405 -8.30 1.44 18.88
C ASP A 405 -8.26 0.54 20.12
N ALA A 406 -7.15 0.55 20.88
CA ALA A 406 -7.05 -0.20 22.13
C ALA A 406 -7.86 0.42 23.29
N PHE A 407 -8.33 1.67 23.17
CA PHE A 407 -9.20 2.25 24.19
C PHE A 407 -10.55 1.53 24.22
N PRO A 408 -11.02 1.05 25.37
CA PRO A 408 -12.30 0.35 25.48
C PRO A 408 -13.51 1.27 25.22
N ASP A 409 -13.35 2.57 25.48
CA ASP A 409 -14.38 3.58 25.25
C ASP A 409 -14.39 4.02 23.76
N ALA A 410 -15.54 4.57 23.32
CA ALA A 410 -15.65 5.13 21.98
C ALA A 410 -14.88 6.46 21.91
N VAL A 411 -14.01 6.62 20.92
CA VAL A 411 -13.15 7.80 20.77
C VAL A 411 -13.38 8.47 19.43
N SER A 412 -13.56 9.79 19.46
CA SER A 412 -13.50 10.65 18.27
C SER A 412 -12.55 11.82 18.47
N VAL A 413 -12.03 12.34 17.37
CA VAL A 413 -11.29 13.60 17.35
C VAL A 413 -11.99 14.53 16.38
N VAL A 414 -12.24 15.76 16.85
CA VAL A 414 -12.97 16.79 16.11
C VAL A 414 -12.06 18.01 15.95
N ASP A 415 -11.96 18.56 14.74
CA ASP A 415 -11.14 19.74 14.44
C ASP A 415 -11.84 21.07 14.79
N ARG A 416 -11.16 22.21 14.56
CA ARG A 416 -11.69 23.56 14.80
C ARG A 416 -12.91 23.91 13.94
N GLU A 417 -13.08 23.27 12.79
CA GLU A 417 -14.26 23.45 11.92
C GLU A 417 -15.44 22.57 12.37
N CYS A 418 -15.29 21.86 13.49
CA CYS A 418 -16.24 20.87 13.99
C CYS A 418 -16.45 19.72 12.99
N LYS A 419 -15.40 19.26 12.30
CA LYS A 419 -15.43 18.02 11.51
C LYS A 419 -14.76 16.89 12.27
N VAL A 420 -15.28 15.68 12.13
CA VAL A 420 -14.67 14.48 12.71
C VAL A 420 -13.45 14.12 11.88
N ILE A 421 -12.25 14.21 12.44
CA ILE A 421 -11.00 13.88 11.74
C ILE A 421 -10.48 12.48 12.07
N LEU A 422 -10.97 11.89 13.17
CA LEU A 422 -10.64 10.53 13.57
C LEU A 422 -11.78 9.92 14.37
N ALA A 423 -12.02 8.62 14.18
CA ALA A 423 -12.90 7.79 14.98
C ALA A 423 -12.25 6.43 15.20
N ASN A 424 -12.26 5.93 16.44
CA ASN A 424 -11.75 4.59 16.73
C ASN A 424 -12.77 3.50 16.38
N THR A 425 -12.32 2.26 16.31
CA THR A 425 -13.13 1.10 15.94
C THR A 425 -14.34 0.92 16.85
N ASN A 426 -14.18 1.16 18.16
CA ASN A 426 -15.27 1.04 19.13
C ASN A 426 -16.39 2.05 18.87
N LEU A 427 -16.06 3.29 18.51
CA LEU A 427 -17.06 4.29 18.09
C LEU A 427 -17.80 3.85 16.84
N LEU A 428 -17.10 3.31 15.84
CA LEU A 428 -17.72 2.85 14.59
C LEU A 428 -18.64 1.66 14.79
N VAL A 429 -18.25 0.71 15.66
CA VAL A 429 -19.08 -0.45 16.03
C VAL A 429 -20.31 -0.01 16.81
N TRP A 430 -20.15 0.92 17.77
CA TRP A 430 -21.27 1.47 18.54
C TRP A 430 -22.24 2.27 17.65
N MET A 431 -21.75 3.11 16.75
CA MET A 431 -22.59 3.82 15.76
C MET A 431 -23.43 2.84 14.91
N LYS A 432 -22.84 1.73 14.47
CA LYS A 432 -23.55 0.68 13.72
C LYS A 432 -24.61 -0.04 14.55
N SER A 433 -24.33 -0.34 15.82
CA SER A 433 -25.32 -1.00 16.70
C SER A 433 -26.53 -0.10 16.96
N LEU A 434 -26.35 1.22 16.88
CA LEU A 434 -27.40 2.23 16.96
C LEU A 434 -28.15 2.45 15.63
N GLY A 435 -27.71 1.81 14.54
CA GLY A 435 -28.33 1.93 13.21
C GLY A 435 -27.86 3.13 12.39
N PHE A 436 -26.75 3.78 12.76
CA PHE A 436 -26.18 4.91 12.02
C PHE A 436 -24.99 4.48 11.15
N SER A 437 -24.62 5.35 10.20
CA SER A 437 -23.46 5.15 9.35
C SER A 437 -22.15 5.20 10.16
N ALA A 438 -21.22 4.29 9.85
CA ALA A 438 -19.84 4.34 10.36
C ALA A 438 -18.91 5.21 9.49
N ASP A 439 -19.39 5.69 8.35
CA ASP A 439 -18.66 6.65 7.54
C ASP A 439 -18.89 8.06 8.12
N ILE A 440 -18.15 8.40 9.17
CA ILE A 440 -18.26 9.67 9.90
C ILE A 440 -17.02 10.56 9.77
N VAL A 441 -15.87 9.99 9.44
CA VAL A 441 -14.61 10.74 9.30
C VAL A 441 -14.70 11.67 8.07
N GLY A 442 -14.27 12.92 8.24
CA GLY A 442 -14.37 14.00 7.26
C GLY A 442 -15.71 14.75 7.26
N LYS A 443 -16.74 14.25 7.96
CA LYS A 443 -18.07 14.86 7.99
C LYS A 443 -18.18 15.93 9.08
N PRO A 444 -19.02 16.96 8.86
CA PRO A 444 -19.42 17.89 9.93
C PRO A 444 -20.03 17.12 11.12
N PHE A 445 -19.76 17.59 12.33
CA PHE A 445 -20.22 16.95 13.57
C PHE A 445 -21.73 16.70 13.59
N SER A 446 -22.54 17.64 13.09
CA SER A 446 -24.00 17.51 12.99
C SER A 446 -24.44 16.36 12.09
N ASP A 447 -23.67 16.07 11.05
CA ASP A 447 -24.00 15.05 10.04
C ASP A 447 -23.48 13.68 10.48
N ALA A 448 -22.34 13.66 11.18
CA ALA A 448 -21.78 12.48 11.80
C ALA A 448 -22.64 11.98 12.97
N PHE A 449 -23.19 12.89 13.77
CA PHE A 449 -23.97 12.57 14.98
C PHE A 449 -25.34 13.29 15.00
N PRO A 450 -26.27 12.94 14.08
CA PRO A 450 -27.52 13.66 13.91
C PRO A 450 -28.51 13.47 15.08
N PHE A 451 -28.28 12.48 15.94
CA PHE A 451 -29.09 12.18 17.11
C PHE A 451 -28.71 12.99 18.36
N LEU A 452 -27.56 13.67 18.35
CA LEU A 452 -27.10 14.46 19.48
C LEU A 452 -27.75 15.85 19.49
N SER A 453 -28.03 16.35 20.69
CA SER A 453 -28.55 17.71 20.88
C SER A 453 -27.55 18.76 20.36
N PRO A 454 -28.03 19.89 19.79
CA PRO A 454 -27.18 21.03 19.42
C PRO A 454 -26.33 21.57 20.59
N SER A 455 -26.73 21.33 21.84
CA SER A 455 -25.94 21.70 23.03
C SER A 455 -24.58 21.02 23.05
N VAL A 456 -24.48 19.78 22.56
CA VAL A 456 -23.23 19.02 22.54
C VAL A 456 -22.20 19.70 21.63
N LEU A 457 -22.62 20.20 20.48
CA LEU A 457 -21.75 20.99 19.59
C LEU A 457 -21.23 22.26 20.27
N ASN A 458 -22.04 22.89 21.12
CA ASN A 458 -21.63 24.06 21.89
C ASN A 458 -20.57 23.73 22.95
N ASP A 459 -20.56 22.52 23.49
CA ASP A 459 -19.51 22.05 24.39
C ASP A 459 -18.15 22.00 23.67
N TYR A 460 -18.10 21.45 22.45
CA TYR A 460 -16.87 21.45 21.65
C TYR A 460 -16.35 22.88 21.41
N ARG A 461 -17.23 23.81 21.03
CA ARG A 461 -16.88 25.25 20.87
C ARG A 461 -16.37 25.87 22.18
N THR A 462 -16.92 25.46 23.31
CA THR A 462 -16.48 25.90 24.64
C THR A 462 -15.09 25.35 24.98
N VAL A 463 -14.81 24.08 24.66
CA VAL A 463 -13.48 23.48 24.85
C VAL A 463 -12.43 24.16 23.96
N PHE A 464 -12.76 24.46 22.69
CA PHE A 464 -11.87 25.21 21.81
C PHE A 464 -11.55 26.62 22.30
N SER A 465 -12.53 27.32 22.90
CA SER A 465 -12.33 28.69 23.40
C SER A 465 -11.66 28.77 24.77
N LYS A 466 -12.04 27.89 25.71
CA LYS A 466 -11.50 27.91 27.08
C LYS A 466 -10.23 27.08 27.25
N GLY A 467 -10.00 26.10 26.39
CA GLY A 467 -8.83 25.24 26.43
C GLY A 467 -8.73 24.34 27.66
N ALA A 468 -9.85 24.05 28.31
CA ALA A 468 -9.96 23.18 29.47
C ALA A 468 -10.79 21.93 29.13
N THR A 469 -10.46 20.81 29.76
CA THR A 469 -11.24 19.57 29.65
C THR A 469 -12.67 19.78 30.17
N MET A 470 -13.65 19.25 29.45
CA MET A 470 -15.06 19.26 29.82
C MET A 470 -15.57 17.84 29.95
N ILE A 471 -16.42 17.59 30.93
CA ILE A 471 -17.15 16.34 31.11
C ILE A 471 -18.64 16.69 31.08
N SER A 472 -19.41 15.95 30.30
CA SER A 472 -20.86 16.14 30.18
C SER A 472 -21.55 14.78 30.12
N GLU A 473 -22.68 14.68 30.80
CA GLU A 473 -23.61 13.56 30.64
C GLU A 473 -24.67 13.95 29.61
N GLU A 474 -24.90 13.08 28.64
CA GLU A 474 -25.80 13.31 27.52
C GLU A 474 -26.87 12.21 27.50
N PHE A 475 -28.14 12.65 27.53
CA PHE A 475 -29.30 11.77 27.41
C PHE A 475 -29.79 11.83 25.97
N SER A 476 -29.69 10.71 25.27
CA SER A 476 -30.10 10.59 23.86
C SER A 476 -31.17 9.52 23.72
N LYS A 477 -32.25 9.84 23.02
CA LYS A 477 -33.29 8.88 22.66
C LYS A 477 -33.14 8.47 21.21
N ILE A 478 -32.67 7.25 20.99
CA ILE A 478 -32.37 6.71 19.66
C ILE A 478 -33.26 5.49 19.45
N ASN A 479 -34.08 5.47 18.39
CA ASN A 479 -34.96 4.34 18.06
C ASN A 479 -35.81 3.84 19.25
N ASN A 480 -36.35 4.76 20.06
CA ASN A 480 -37.11 4.48 21.28
C ASN A 480 -36.31 3.82 22.43
N VAL A 481 -34.98 3.71 22.30
CA VAL A 481 -34.06 3.30 23.36
C VAL A 481 -33.46 4.55 23.99
N GLU A 482 -33.55 4.64 25.31
CA GLU A 482 -32.86 5.69 26.07
C GLU A 482 -31.42 5.25 26.32
N ILE A 483 -30.51 6.15 25.94
CA ILE A 483 -29.06 5.97 26.03
C ILE A 483 -28.50 7.12 26.84
N VAL A 484 -27.66 6.77 27.80
CA VAL A 484 -26.97 7.74 28.66
C VAL A 484 -25.48 7.61 28.38
N THR A 485 -24.85 8.68 27.90
CA THR A 485 -23.40 8.71 27.68
C THR A 485 -22.72 9.72 28.58
N GLU A 486 -21.56 9.36 29.11
CA GLU A 486 -20.61 10.29 29.71
C GLU A 486 -19.54 10.59 28.66
N THR A 487 -19.40 11.86 28.27
CA THR A 487 -18.41 12.29 27.29
C THR A 487 -17.37 13.20 27.92
N ARG A 488 -16.10 12.79 27.85
CA ARG A 488 -14.95 13.60 28.25
C ARG A 488 -14.29 14.23 27.03
N LYS A 489 -14.38 15.54 26.91
CA LYS A 489 -13.88 16.37 25.80
C LYS A 489 -12.56 17.03 26.21
N ILE A 490 -11.45 16.64 25.59
CA ILE A 490 -10.08 17.03 25.96
C ILE A 490 -9.46 17.83 24.80
N PRO A 491 -8.95 19.06 25.03
CA PRO A 491 -8.30 19.84 23.99
C PRO A 491 -6.93 19.24 23.62
N LEU A 492 -6.72 18.95 22.34
CA LEU A 492 -5.43 18.56 21.77
C LEU A 492 -4.68 19.81 21.32
N ARG A 493 -3.44 19.97 21.78
CA ARG A 493 -2.61 21.13 21.48
C ARG A 493 -1.42 20.76 20.60
N GLU A 494 -1.18 21.54 19.56
CA GLU A 494 0.06 21.52 18.78
C GLU A 494 0.68 22.92 18.83
N HIS A 495 1.97 23.00 19.16
CA HIS A 495 2.70 24.26 19.28
C HIS A 495 2.02 25.32 20.19
N GLY A 496 1.26 24.87 21.21
CA GLY A 496 0.54 25.73 22.16
C GLY A 496 -0.91 26.06 21.76
N GLU A 497 -1.26 25.90 20.48
CA GLU A 497 -2.59 26.14 19.93
C GLU A 497 -3.48 24.89 20.02
N ILE A 498 -4.76 25.06 20.37
CA ILE A 498 -5.71 23.93 20.41
C ILE A 498 -6.11 23.60 18.97
N VAL A 499 -5.64 22.49 18.40
CA VAL A 499 -5.91 22.12 17.01
C VAL A 499 -7.13 21.23 16.85
N ALA A 500 -7.46 20.45 17.88
CA ALA A 500 -8.58 19.52 17.88
C ALA A 500 -9.10 19.27 19.31
N VAL A 501 -10.21 18.56 19.43
CA VAL A 501 -10.77 18.07 20.68
C VAL A 501 -10.95 16.55 20.57
N VAL A 502 -10.34 15.82 21.51
CA VAL A 502 -10.54 14.37 21.67
C VAL A 502 -11.75 14.17 22.57
N ALA A 503 -12.75 13.44 22.09
CA ALA A 503 -13.90 13.03 22.89
C ALA A 503 -13.83 11.54 23.19
N ILE A 504 -13.80 11.20 24.47
CA ILE A 504 -13.92 9.84 24.99
C ILE A 504 -15.35 9.69 25.48
N ILE A 505 -16.10 8.77 24.87
CA ILE A 505 -17.53 8.57 25.06
C ILE A 505 -17.72 7.21 25.71
N ARG A 506 -18.31 7.20 26.91
CA ARG A 506 -18.64 5.99 27.65
C ARG A 506 -20.15 5.82 27.72
N ASP A 507 -20.63 4.65 27.31
CA ASP A 507 -22.03 4.26 27.47
C ASP A 507 -22.28 3.82 28.92
N MET A 508 -23.20 4.51 29.59
CA MET A 508 -23.55 4.30 31.00
C MET A 508 -24.96 3.71 31.17
N THR A 509 -25.59 3.29 30.07
CA THR A 509 -27.01 2.89 30.04
C THR A 509 -27.28 1.66 30.90
N GLU A 510 -26.49 0.60 30.79
CA GLU A 510 -26.68 -0.64 31.56
C GLU A 510 -26.53 -0.39 33.07
N ARG A 511 -25.53 0.42 33.46
CA ARG A 511 -25.30 0.73 34.86
C ARG A 511 -26.48 1.48 35.48
N LYS A 512 -27.00 2.50 34.79
CA LYS A 512 -28.16 3.27 35.25
C LYS A 512 -29.40 2.39 35.38
N ARG A 513 -29.66 1.51 34.41
CA ARG A 513 -30.80 0.55 34.48
C ARG A 513 -30.66 -0.43 35.64
N ALA A 514 -29.44 -0.90 35.94
CA ALA A 514 -29.19 -1.80 37.06
C ALA A 514 -29.39 -1.09 38.42
N GLU A 515 -28.95 0.16 38.54
CA GLU A 515 -29.17 1.00 39.73
C GLU A 515 -30.67 1.26 39.96
N GLU A 516 -31.42 1.58 38.90
CA GLU A 516 -32.87 1.79 38.96
C GLU A 516 -33.64 0.50 39.33
N ALA A 517 -33.30 -0.63 38.70
CA ALA A 517 -33.94 -1.92 38.99
C ALA A 517 -33.69 -2.39 40.43
N LEU A 518 -32.49 -2.13 40.97
CA LEU A 518 -32.17 -2.40 42.37
C LEU A 518 -33.03 -1.53 43.31
N SER A 519 -33.11 -0.23 43.01
CA SER A 519 -33.93 0.71 43.80
C SER A 519 -35.42 0.35 43.78
N GLU A 520 -35.95 -0.10 42.63
CA GLU A 520 -37.35 -0.53 42.50
C GLU A 520 -37.63 -1.80 43.33
N SER A 521 -36.72 -2.77 43.28
CA SER A 521 -36.81 -4.01 44.06
C SER A 521 -36.81 -3.75 45.58
N GLU A 522 -35.92 -2.87 46.06
CA GLU A 522 -35.86 -2.48 47.48
C GLU A 522 -37.16 -1.79 47.95
N MET A 523 -37.70 -0.88 47.13
CA MET A 523 -38.96 -0.20 47.43
C MET A 523 -40.13 -1.20 47.48
N ARG A 524 -40.16 -2.15 46.54
CA ARG A 524 -41.21 -3.18 46.47
C ARG A 524 -41.20 -4.10 47.69
N PHE A 525 -40.02 -4.53 48.15
CA PHE A 525 -39.90 -5.32 49.39
C PHE A 525 -40.42 -4.54 50.61
N ARG A 526 -40.01 -3.28 50.77
CA ARG A 526 -40.44 -2.43 51.88
C ARG A 526 -41.96 -2.27 51.91
N MET A 527 -42.58 -2.00 50.76
CA MET A 527 -44.04 -1.86 50.66
C MET A 527 -44.81 -3.11 51.09
N ILE A 528 -44.34 -4.31 50.71
CA ILE A 528 -45.00 -5.58 51.08
C ILE A 528 -44.83 -5.85 52.58
N PHE A 529 -43.63 -5.64 53.11
CA PHE A 529 -43.32 -5.93 54.50
C PHE A 529 -44.06 -4.99 55.46
N GLU A 530 -44.00 -3.67 55.22
CA GLU A 530 -44.58 -2.66 56.12
C GLU A 530 -46.11 -2.61 56.07
N ASN A 531 -46.74 -2.80 54.89
CA ASN A 531 -48.20 -2.69 54.73
C ASN A 531 -48.95 -4.02 54.87
N SER A 532 -48.29 -5.11 55.24
CA SER A 532 -48.95 -6.41 55.41
C SER A 532 -49.89 -6.40 56.63
N PRO A 533 -51.15 -6.87 56.51
CA PRO A 533 -52.07 -6.99 57.63
C PRO A 533 -51.71 -8.14 58.59
N LEU A 534 -50.83 -9.05 58.18
CA LEU A 534 -50.28 -10.11 59.03
C LEU A 534 -49.08 -9.60 59.81
N GLY A 535 -48.90 -10.08 61.04
CA GLY A 535 -47.67 -9.88 61.76
C GLY A 535 -46.53 -10.57 61.03
N MET A 536 -45.47 -9.85 60.67
CA MET A 536 -44.30 -10.40 60.00
C MET A 536 -43.06 -10.13 60.82
N ALA A 537 -42.18 -11.14 60.89
CA ALA A 537 -40.90 -11.02 61.55
C ALA A 537 -39.83 -11.79 60.78
N LEU A 538 -38.67 -11.17 60.58
CA LEU A 538 -37.44 -11.83 60.20
C LEU A 538 -36.63 -12.06 61.47
N SER A 539 -36.20 -13.30 61.69
CA SER A 539 -35.34 -13.66 62.82
C SER A 539 -34.01 -14.22 62.34
N THR A 540 -32.93 -13.94 63.04
CA THR A 540 -31.60 -14.50 62.77
C THR A 540 -31.53 -15.98 63.18
N PRO A 541 -30.47 -16.72 62.78
CA PRO A 541 -30.32 -18.13 63.15
C PRO A 541 -30.21 -18.40 64.67
N ASP A 542 -29.84 -17.40 65.47
CA ASP A 542 -29.87 -17.41 66.94
C ASP A 542 -31.22 -16.97 67.53
N PHE A 543 -32.27 -16.92 66.70
CA PHE A 543 -33.67 -16.68 67.05
C PHE A 543 -34.05 -15.27 67.49
N ARG A 544 -33.13 -14.29 67.37
CA ARG A 544 -33.41 -12.89 67.65
C ARG A 544 -34.17 -12.24 66.49
N PHE A 545 -35.11 -11.35 66.81
CA PHE A 545 -35.79 -10.59 65.76
C PHE A 545 -34.81 -9.59 65.10
N TYR A 546 -34.64 -9.72 63.79
CA TYR A 546 -33.85 -8.82 62.94
C TYR A 546 -34.68 -7.67 62.39
N SER A 547 -35.94 -7.95 62.05
CA SER A 547 -36.89 -6.96 61.53
C SER A 547 -38.31 -7.42 61.82
N VAL A 548 -39.20 -6.50 62.15
CA VAL A 548 -40.62 -6.78 62.41
C VAL A 548 -41.46 -5.72 61.70
N ASN A 549 -42.64 -6.08 61.24
CA ASN A 549 -43.52 -5.11 60.60
C ASN A 549 -44.46 -4.40 61.60
N PRO A 550 -45.08 -3.27 61.23
CA PRO A 550 -46.01 -2.53 62.10
C PRO A 550 -47.20 -3.36 62.60
N ALA A 551 -47.68 -4.33 61.82
CA ALA A 551 -48.76 -5.22 62.26
C ALA A 551 -48.32 -6.11 63.43
N TRP A 552 -47.09 -6.63 63.43
CA TRP A 552 -46.58 -7.45 64.52
C TRP A 552 -46.35 -6.65 65.81
N VAL A 553 -45.84 -5.42 65.67
CA VAL A 553 -45.76 -4.43 66.76
C VAL A 553 -47.15 -4.20 67.37
N SER A 554 -48.16 -3.98 66.53
CA SER A 554 -49.54 -3.74 66.97
C SER A 554 -50.17 -4.97 67.64
N MET A 555 -49.94 -6.18 67.11
CA MET A 555 -50.51 -7.43 67.65
C MET A 555 -49.95 -7.80 69.02
N THR A 556 -48.65 -7.59 69.22
CA THR A 556 -47.95 -7.97 70.46
C THR A 556 -47.92 -6.87 71.51
N GLY A 557 -48.04 -5.60 71.08
CA GLY A 557 -48.01 -4.42 71.95
C GLY A 557 -46.60 -4.00 72.40
N TYR A 558 -45.54 -4.64 71.88
CA TYR A 558 -44.16 -4.22 72.10
C TYR A 558 -43.73 -3.24 71.02
N ALA A 559 -42.94 -2.21 71.38
CA ALA A 559 -42.33 -1.33 70.39
C ALA A 559 -41.34 -2.11 69.51
N GLU A 560 -41.09 -1.63 68.29
CA GLU A 560 -40.14 -2.27 67.37
C GLU A 560 -38.76 -2.42 68.01
N GLU A 561 -38.25 -1.37 68.66
CA GLU A 561 -36.92 -1.38 69.30
C GLU A 561 -36.83 -2.34 70.50
N GLU A 562 -37.97 -2.69 71.10
CA GLU A 562 -38.06 -3.73 72.13
C GLU A 562 -38.04 -5.11 71.48
N LEU A 563 -38.87 -5.33 70.46
CA LEU A 563 -38.94 -6.60 69.73
C LEU A 563 -37.58 -6.98 69.13
N LEU A 564 -36.85 -6.03 68.53
CA LEU A 564 -35.51 -6.28 67.96
C LEU A 564 -34.45 -6.74 68.98
N LYS A 565 -34.71 -6.56 70.29
CA LYS A 565 -33.83 -7.06 71.37
C LYS A 565 -34.28 -8.41 71.91
N MET A 566 -35.46 -8.87 71.52
CA MET A 566 -36.09 -10.10 71.97
C MET A 566 -35.91 -11.23 70.95
N SER A 567 -36.25 -12.43 71.38
CA SER A 567 -36.41 -13.64 70.59
C SER A 567 -37.87 -14.05 70.56
N PHE A 568 -38.28 -14.89 69.60
CA PHE A 568 -39.62 -15.48 69.63
C PHE A 568 -39.89 -16.24 70.94
N GLN A 569 -38.84 -16.75 71.58
CA GLN A 569 -38.92 -17.47 72.84
C GLN A 569 -39.45 -16.60 74.00
N ASP A 570 -39.17 -15.30 73.97
CA ASP A 570 -39.55 -14.37 75.04
C ASP A 570 -41.04 -14.02 75.03
N ILE A 571 -41.70 -14.21 73.87
CA ILE A 571 -43.11 -13.87 73.66
C ILE A 571 -43.98 -15.10 73.41
N THR A 572 -43.43 -16.29 73.24
CA THR A 572 -44.21 -17.54 73.15
C THR A 572 -44.61 -18.02 74.55
N HIS A 573 -45.86 -18.46 74.72
CA HIS A 573 -46.36 -18.99 75.98
C HIS A 573 -45.58 -20.26 76.41
N PRO A 574 -45.24 -20.45 77.71
CA PRO A 574 -44.38 -21.54 78.17
C PRO A 574 -44.80 -22.95 77.72
N GLU A 575 -46.11 -23.25 77.71
CA GLU A 575 -46.63 -24.54 77.23
C GLU A 575 -46.32 -24.84 75.75
N HIS A 576 -46.10 -23.81 74.94
CA HIS A 576 -45.83 -23.95 73.50
C HIS A 576 -44.34 -23.84 73.17
N LEU A 577 -43.51 -23.32 74.08
CA LEU A 577 -42.13 -22.96 73.82
C LEU A 577 -41.23 -24.14 73.43
N ALA A 578 -41.30 -25.25 74.17
CA ALA A 578 -40.44 -26.41 73.93
C ALA A 578 -40.69 -27.06 72.56
N GLY A 579 -41.97 -27.16 72.15
CA GLY A 579 -42.33 -27.69 70.83
C GLY A 579 -41.95 -26.74 69.70
N ASP A 580 -42.14 -25.44 69.89
CA ASP A 580 -41.83 -24.39 68.91
C ASP A 580 -40.33 -24.32 68.59
N VAL A 581 -39.46 -24.42 69.61
CA VAL A 581 -38.00 -24.46 69.45
C VAL A 581 -37.55 -25.68 68.64
N GLU A 582 -38.11 -26.87 68.92
CA GLU A 582 -37.73 -28.09 68.20
C GLU A 582 -38.15 -28.01 66.72
N GLN A 583 -39.36 -27.54 66.46
CA GLN A 583 -39.88 -27.39 65.09
C GLN A 583 -39.07 -26.37 64.27
N ILE A 584 -38.67 -25.26 64.88
CA ILE A 584 -37.80 -24.26 64.22
C ILE A 584 -36.40 -24.84 63.96
N ARG A 585 -35.88 -25.70 64.84
CA ARG A 585 -34.61 -26.43 64.61
C ARG A 585 -34.73 -27.37 63.42
N GLU A 586 -35.80 -28.16 63.33
CA GLU A 586 -36.02 -29.06 62.19
C GLU A 586 -36.16 -28.28 60.86
N LEU A 587 -36.80 -27.10 60.88
CA LEU A 587 -36.84 -26.17 59.74
C LEU A 587 -35.44 -25.65 59.37
N ALA A 588 -34.60 -25.32 60.36
CA ALA A 588 -33.22 -24.88 60.18
C ALA A 588 -32.34 -25.96 59.53
N GLU A 589 -32.57 -27.22 59.89
CA GLU A 589 -31.89 -28.40 59.34
C GLU A 589 -32.46 -28.83 57.97
N GLY A 590 -33.58 -28.22 57.53
CA GLY A 590 -34.22 -28.53 56.26
C GLY A 590 -35.03 -29.84 56.26
N LYS A 591 -35.34 -30.38 57.44
CA LYS A 591 -36.19 -31.59 57.58
C LYS A 591 -37.65 -31.32 57.21
N MET A 592 -38.07 -30.06 57.24
CA MET A 592 -39.37 -29.61 56.75
C MET A 592 -39.23 -28.29 55.98
N PRO A 593 -40.08 -28.01 54.97
CA PRO A 593 -40.00 -26.79 54.17
C PRO A 593 -40.67 -25.59 54.85
N VAL A 594 -41.68 -25.83 55.69
CA VAL A 594 -42.48 -24.81 56.38
C VAL A 594 -42.90 -25.35 57.73
N TYR A 595 -42.75 -24.55 58.79
CA TYR A 595 -43.35 -24.82 60.09
C TYR A 595 -44.66 -24.05 60.22
N SER A 596 -45.74 -24.70 60.67
CA SER A 596 -47.04 -24.06 60.89
C SER A 596 -47.66 -24.55 62.20
N ALA A 597 -48.11 -23.63 63.04
CA ALA A 597 -48.75 -23.97 64.31
C ALA A 597 -49.71 -22.89 64.80
N GLU A 598 -50.73 -23.30 65.54
CA GLU A 598 -51.51 -22.39 66.38
C GLU A 598 -50.87 -22.35 67.76
N LYS A 599 -50.41 -21.17 68.18
CA LYS A 599 -49.80 -21.02 69.50
C LYS A 599 -50.25 -19.75 70.20
N ARG A 600 -49.99 -19.71 71.50
CA ARG A 600 -50.27 -18.57 72.35
C ARG A 600 -49.03 -17.71 72.48
N TYR A 601 -49.20 -16.41 72.28
CA TYR A 601 -48.20 -15.39 72.54
C TYR A 601 -48.60 -14.55 73.75
N ILE A 602 -47.59 -14.08 74.49
CA ILE A 602 -47.74 -13.21 75.64
C ILE A 602 -47.51 -11.78 75.15
N ARG A 603 -48.58 -10.97 75.16
CA ARG A 603 -48.49 -9.54 74.85
C ARG A 603 -47.78 -8.76 75.96
N LYS A 604 -47.38 -7.52 75.68
CA LYS A 604 -46.73 -6.63 76.65
C LYS A 604 -47.57 -6.39 77.91
N ASP A 605 -48.89 -6.29 77.75
CA ASP A 605 -49.87 -6.14 78.84
C ASP A 605 -50.18 -7.45 79.60
N LYS A 606 -49.46 -8.53 79.30
CA LYS A 606 -49.66 -9.91 79.79
C LYS A 606 -50.94 -10.60 79.31
N SER A 607 -51.74 -9.97 78.47
CA SER A 607 -52.85 -10.66 77.80
C SER A 607 -52.33 -11.70 76.79
N ILE A 608 -53.17 -12.66 76.45
CA ILE A 608 -52.81 -13.72 75.51
C ILE A 608 -53.32 -13.38 74.11
N LEU A 609 -52.41 -13.42 73.15
CA LEU A 609 -52.69 -13.43 71.72
C LEU A 609 -52.70 -14.87 71.24
N ARG A 610 -53.77 -15.32 70.57
CA ARG A 610 -53.75 -16.60 69.85
C ARG A 610 -53.37 -16.33 68.41
N GLY A 611 -52.22 -16.83 67.98
CA GLY A 611 -51.73 -16.60 66.63
C GLY A 611 -51.50 -17.90 65.87
N LEU A 612 -51.95 -17.94 64.62
CA LEU A 612 -51.55 -18.94 63.65
C LEU A 612 -50.26 -18.48 63.00
N ILE A 613 -49.15 -19.18 63.26
CA ILE A 613 -47.84 -18.86 62.70
C ILE A 613 -47.49 -19.78 61.54
N LYS A 614 -46.86 -19.22 60.51
CA LYS A 614 -46.10 -19.95 59.48
C LYS A 614 -44.68 -19.41 59.41
N VAL A 615 -43.69 -20.30 59.42
CA VAL A 615 -42.27 -19.95 59.37
C VAL A 615 -41.57 -20.67 58.23
N THR A 616 -40.75 -19.94 57.47
CA THR A 616 -39.87 -20.48 56.42
C THR A 616 -38.41 -20.11 56.69
N ALA A 617 -37.50 -20.98 56.26
CA ALA A 617 -36.05 -20.73 56.31
C ALA A 617 -35.57 -20.06 55.01
N ILE A 618 -34.98 -18.87 55.12
CA ILE A 618 -34.35 -18.14 54.02
C ILE A 618 -32.86 -18.44 54.02
N ARG A 619 -32.36 -18.96 52.90
CA ARG A 619 -30.95 -19.34 52.69
C ARG A 619 -30.31 -18.47 51.61
N ASP A 620 -29.00 -18.28 51.67
CA ASP A 620 -28.25 -17.60 50.61
C ASP A 620 -27.95 -18.53 49.41
N GLN A 621 -27.29 -18.00 48.37
CA GLN A 621 -26.93 -18.73 47.15
C GLN A 621 -26.04 -19.95 47.41
N GLN A 622 -25.38 -20.02 48.57
CA GLN A 622 -24.51 -21.13 48.99
C GLN A 622 -25.26 -22.15 49.87
N GLY A 623 -26.57 -21.95 50.11
CA GLY A 623 -27.41 -22.83 50.92
C GLY A 623 -27.34 -22.56 52.43
N THR A 624 -26.61 -21.54 52.87
CA THR A 624 -26.45 -21.21 54.29
C THR A 624 -27.69 -20.50 54.81
N LEU A 625 -28.22 -20.93 55.96
CA LEU A 625 -29.36 -20.28 56.61
C LEU A 625 -29.02 -18.84 57.01
N ARG A 626 -29.80 -17.87 56.50
CA ARG A 626 -29.64 -16.45 56.80
C ARG A 626 -30.69 -15.93 57.76
N TYR A 627 -31.96 -16.26 57.53
CA TYR A 627 -33.07 -15.78 58.34
C TYR A 627 -34.20 -16.81 58.43
N PHE A 628 -35.05 -16.68 59.44
CA PHE A 628 -36.39 -17.26 59.48
C PHE A 628 -37.41 -16.17 59.18
N ALA A 629 -38.29 -16.39 58.21
CA ALA A 629 -39.41 -15.49 57.93
C ALA A 629 -40.69 -16.05 58.53
N ALA A 630 -41.21 -15.37 59.54
CA ALA A 630 -42.47 -15.70 60.20
C ALA A 630 -43.60 -14.79 59.72
N GLN A 631 -44.77 -15.39 59.50
CA GLN A 631 -46.05 -14.71 59.28
C GLN A 631 -47.03 -15.18 60.34
N ILE A 632 -47.72 -14.25 61.00
CA ILE A 632 -48.60 -14.50 62.13
C ILE A 632 -49.96 -13.85 61.87
N GLU A 633 -51.02 -14.65 61.95
CA GLU A 633 -52.41 -14.22 61.89
C GLU A 633 -53.03 -14.24 63.30
N ASP A 634 -53.69 -13.16 63.72
CA ASP A 634 -54.46 -13.13 64.97
C ASP A 634 -55.82 -13.82 64.79
N ILE A 635 -56.00 -14.96 65.45
CA ILE A 635 -57.23 -15.78 65.38
C ILE A 635 -58.09 -15.66 66.64
N THR A 636 -57.79 -14.70 67.53
CA THR A 636 -58.42 -14.59 68.86
C THR A 636 -59.93 -14.35 68.74
N LYS A 637 -60.37 -13.40 67.89
CA LYS A 637 -61.80 -13.02 67.76
C LYS A 637 -62.68 -14.13 67.17
N ARG A 638 -62.18 -14.86 66.17
CA ARG A 638 -62.96 -15.88 65.45
C ARG A 638 -63.38 -17.02 66.37
N ARG A 639 -62.50 -17.47 67.27
CA ARG A 639 -62.79 -18.58 68.18
C ARG A 639 -63.73 -18.19 69.33
N CYS A 640 -63.64 -16.96 69.84
CA CYS A 640 -64.59 -16.50 70.87
C CYS A 640 -66.05 -16.55 70.39
N MET A 641 -66.31 -16.23 69.13
CA MET A 641 -67.66 -16.28 68.55
C MET A 641 -68.19 -17.71 68.37
N GLU A 642 -67.33 -18.67 68.00
CA GLU A 642 -67.72 -20.07 67.84
C GLU A 642 -68.09 -20.72 69.19
N ASP A 643 -67.36 -20.40 70.25
CA ASP A 643 -67.62 -20.93 71.60
C ASP A 643 -68.90 -20.37 72.23
N GLU A 644 -69.22 -19.09 71.99
CA GLU A 644 -70.47 -18.46 72.47
C GLU A 644 -71.73 -19.05 71.83
N LEU A 645 -71.68 -19.35 70.52
CA LEU A 645 -72.81 -19.93 69.80
C LEU A 645 -73.17 -21.32 70.35
N ARG A 646 -72.17 -22.16 70.63
CA ARG A 646 -72.37 -23.52 71.16
C ARG A 646 -73.04 -23.52 72.55
N GLN A 647 -72.64 -22.60 73.43
CA GLN A 647 -73.21 -22.50 74.79
C GLN A 647 -74.65 -21.96 74.82
N SER A 648 -75.11 -21.30 73.75
CA SER A 648 -76.49 -20.85 73.60
C SER A 648 -77.42 -22.03 73.25
N GLU A 649 -77.02 -22.89 72.30
CA GLU A 649 -77.83 -24.03 71.83
C GLU A 649 -78.14 -25.06 72.92
N GLU A 650 -77.17 -25.39 73.77
CA GLU A 650 -77.35 -26.35 74.88
C GLU A 650 -78.33 -25.82 75.95
N ARG A 651 -78.41 -24.50 76.13
CA ARG A 651 -79.26 -23.86 77.14
C ARG A 651 -80.74 -23.93 76.76
N TYR A 652 -81.08 -23.75 75.49
CA TYR A 652 -82.46 -23.80 75.00
C TYR A 652 -83.06 -25.22 75.04
N ARG A 653 -82.24 -26.26 74.82
CA ARG A 653 -82.70 -27.66 74.82
C ARG A 653 -83.21 -28.11 76.20
N ASN A 654 -82.52 -27.71 77.27
CA ASN A 654 -82.86 -28.16 78.63
C ASN A 654 -84.15 -27.52 79.18
N VAL A 655 -84.50 -26.30 78.74
CA VAL A 655 -85.72 -25.60 79.21
C VAL A 655 -87.01 -26.28 78.72
N VAL A 656 -87.00 -26.91 77.54
CA VAL A 656 -88.20 -27.55 76.95
C VAL A 656 -88.47 -28.94 77.54
N GLU A 657 -87.40 -29.68 77.88
CA GLU A 657 -87.51 -31.06 78.40
C GLU A 657 -88.03 -31.12 79.86
N ASP A 658 -87.81 -30.07 80.65
CA ASP A 658 -88.22 -30.00 82.07
C ASP A 658 -89.65 -29.48 82.31
N GLN A 659 -90.42 -29.16 81.26
CA GLN A 659 -91.80 -28.67 81.42
C GLN A 659 -92.77 -29.77 81.87
N THR A 660 -93.84 -29.37 82.57
CA THR A 660 -94.90 -30.27 83.07
C THR A 660 -95.97 -30.58 82.03
N GLU A 661 -96.22 -29.64 81.12
CA GLU A 661 -97.18 -29.75 80.03
C GLU A 661 -96.62 -30.61 78.89
N PHE A 662 -97.51 -31.27 78.16
CA PHE A 662 -97.12 -32.13 77.04
C PHE A 662 -96.80 -31.22 75.85
N ILE A 663 -95.56 -31.20 75.40
CA ILE A 663 -95.21 -30.49 74.17
C ILE A 663 -95.01 -31.51 73.08
N SER A 664 -95.67 -31.30 71.95
CA SER A 664 -95.39 -32.05 70.73
C SER A 664 -95.32 -31.13 69.51
N ARG A 665 -94.60 -31.58 68.48
CA ARG A 665 -94.72 -31.06 67.13
C ARG A 665 -95.02 -32.20 66.19
N PHE A 666 -95.88 -31.96 65.22
CA PHE A 666 -96.23 -32.94 64.21
C PHE A 666 -96.48 -32.30 62.84
N LEU A 667 -96.30 -33.11 61.81
CA LEU A 667 -96.57 -32.73 60.42
C LEU A 667 -98.07 -32.64 60.15
N PRO A 668 -98.52 -31.98 59.07
CA PRO A 668 -99.94 -31.83 58.77
C PRO A 668 -100.73 -33.14 58.60
N ASP A 669 -100.03 -34.25 58.38
CA ASP A 669 -100.62 -35.60 58.30
C ASP A 669 -100.77 -36.30 59.67
N GLY A 670 -100.38 -35.62 60.75
CA GLY A 670 -100.42 -36.10 62.13
C GLY A 670 -99.14 -36.74 62.63
N THR A 671 -98.07 -36.81 61.83
CA THR A 671 -96.83 -37.50 62.20
C THR A 671 -96.02 -36.72 63.22
N HIS A 672 -95.77 -37.27 64.42
CA HIS A 672 -94.96 -36.60 65.43
C HIS A 672 -93.48 -36.52 65.02
N ILE A 673 -92.90 -35.33 65.11
CA ILE A 673 -91.48 -35.03 64.84
C ILE A 673 -90.73 -34.57 66.09
N TYR A 674 -91.46 -34.16 67.12
CA TYR A 674 -90.90 -33.85 68.43
C TYR A 674 -91.92 -34.11 69.52
N VAL A 675 -91.47 -34.62 70.65
CA VAL A 675 -92.21 -34.66 71.91
C VAL A 675 -91.24 -34.38 73.06
N ASN A 676 -91.69 -33.66 74.08
CA ASN A 676 -90.91 -33.51 75.31
C ASN A 676 -91.07 -34.71 76.24
N GLU A 677 -90.24 -34.79 77.28
CA GLU A 677 -90.28 -35.91 78.21
C GLU A 677 -91.62 -36.03 78.98
N ALA A 678 -92.30 -34.92 79.25
CA ALA A 678 -93.61 -34.94 79.90
C ALA A 678 -94.69 -35.65 79.06
N TYR A 679 -94.67 -35.46 77.74
CA TYR A 679 -95.53 -36.17 76.81
C TYR A 679 -95.29 -37.69 76.91
N CYS A 680 -94.03 -38.14 76.83
CA CYS A 680 -93.68 -39.56 76.96
C CYS A 680 -94.13 -40.16 78.30
N ARG A 681 -93.88 -39.46 79.41
CA ARG A 681 -94.27 -39.91 80.76
C ARG A 681 -95.77 -40.04 80.93
N CYS A 682 -96.57 -39.08 80.44
CA CYS A 682 -98.02 -39.11 80.58
C CYS A 682 -98.64 -40.30 79.85
N PHE A 683 -98.17 -40.55 78.63
CA PHE A 683 -98.72 -41.62 77.80
C PHE A 683 -98.06 -42.97 78.04
N GLY A 684 -97.00 -43.05 78.84
CA GLY A 684 -96.30 -44.31 79.13
C GLY A 684 -95.67 -44.97 77.90
N LEU A 685 -95.35 -44.17 76.87
CA LEU A 685 -94.77 -44.60 75.60
C LEU A 685 -93.32 -44.12 75.51
N LEU A 686 -92.45 -44.92 74.88
CA LEU A 686 -91.09 -44.49 74.57
C LEU A 686 -91.11 -43.46 73.43
N ARG A 687 -90.16 -42.52 73.47
CA ARG A 687 -90.05 -41.45 72.45
C ARG A 687 -90.00 -42.01 71.03
N ASP A 688 -89.28 -43.10 70.84
CA ASP A 688 -89.13 -43.78 69.54
C ASP A 688 -90.43 -44.46 69.05
N GLU A 689 -91.37 -44.76 69.94
CA GLU A 689 -92.70 -45.31 69.58
C GLU A 689 -93.69 -44.21 69.18
N ILE A 690 -93.35 -42.95 69.45
CA ILE A 690 -94.17 -41.78 69.13
C ILE A 690 -93.64 -41.08 67.88
N LEU A 691 -92.34 -40.82 67.83
CA LEU A 691 -91.72 -40.10 66.71
C LEU A 691 -91.85 -40.91 65.41
N GLY A 692 -92.24 -40.24 64.32
CA GLY A 692 -92.50 -40.87 63.02
C GLY A 692 -93.86 -41.58 62.93
N HIS A 693 -94.64 -41.66 64.01
CA HIS A 693 -95.98 -42.22 64.01
C HIS A 693 -97.06 -41.13 64.00
N ARG A 694 -98.17 -41.41 63.30
CA ARG A 694 -99.31 -40.48 63.20
C ARG A 694 -100.20 -40.57 64.43
N PHE A 695 -100.46 -39.41 65.06
CA PHE A 695 -101.35 -39.23 66.21
C PHE A 695 -101.23 -40.37 67.24
N ARG A 696 -100.08 -40.40 67.94
CA ARG A 696 -99.78 -41.40 68.96
C ARG A 696 -99.72 -40.73 70.34
N PRO A 697 -100.50 -41.21 71.33
CA PRO A 697 -101.44 -42.35 71.30
C PRO A 697 -102.72 -42.09 70.48
N ASP A 698 -103.47 -43.16 70.21
CA ASP A 698 -104.58 -43.13 69.24
C ASP A 698 -105.78 -42.29 69.72
N ILE A 699 -106.48 -41.70 68.76
CA ILE A 699 -107.63 -40.83 68.98
C ILE A 699 -108.89 -41.62 68.63
N PRO A 700 -109.93 -41.63 69.48
CA PRO A 700 -111.19 -42.32 69.20
C PRO A 700 -111.79 -41.89 67.85
N PRO A 701 -112.35 -42.82 67.05
CA PRO A 701 -112.90 -42.50 65.73
C PRO A 701 -113.93 -41.36 65.72
N GLU A 702 -114.70 -41.23 66.80
CA GLU A 702 -115.70 -40.16 67.00
C GLU A 702 -115.08 -38.75 67.02
N ASP A 703 -113.84 -38.60 67.50
CA ASP A 703 -113.19 -37.30 67.68
C ASP A 703 -112.28 -36.93 66.49
N ARG A 704 -111.95 -37.89 65.61
CA ARG A 704 -111.04 -37.67 64.46
C ARG A 704 -111.57 -36.64 63.45
N GLU A 705 -112.86 -36.69 63.13
CA GLU A 705 -113.45 -35.73 62.18
C GLU A 705 -113.50 -34.31 62.78
N ARG A 706 -113.77 -34.20 64.09
CA ARG A 706 -113.75 -32.93 64.82
C ARG A 706 -112.35 -32.31 64.82
N LEU A 707 -111.32 -33.11 65.05
CA LEU A 707 -109.92 -32.66 64.98
C LEU A 707 -109.49 -32.25 63.58
N ARG A 708 -109.92 -32.99 62.55
CA ARG A 708 -109.64 -32.63 61.16
C ARG A 708 -110.21 -31.25 60.82
N GLN A 709 -111.43 -30.96 61.27
CA GLN A 709 -112.06 -29.65 61.09
C GLN A 709 -111.36 -28.55 61.90
N PHE A 710 -110.92 -28.86 63.12
CA PHE A 710 -110.15 -27.95 63.97
C PHE A 710 -108.80 -27.57 63.36
N PHE A 711 -108.00 -28.53 62.89
CA PHE A 711 -106.74 -28.20 62.23
C PHE A 711 -106.96 -27.42 60.92
N ALA A 712 -108.05 -27.70 60.20
CA ALA A 712 -108.41 -26.94 58.99
C ALA A 712 -108.88 -25.50 59.28
N SER A 713 -109.34 -25.19 60.50
CA SER A 713 -109.70 -23.81 60.88
C SER A 713 -108.50 -22.94 61.23
N LEU A 714 -107.31 -23.52 61.45
CA LEU A 714 -106.09 -22.76 61.74
C LEU A 714 -105.55 -22.13 60.44
N THR A 715 -105.46 -20.80 60.43
CA THR A 715 -105.03 -19.99 59.27
C THR A 715 -103.93 -19.00 59.68
N PRO A 716 -103.19 -18.35 58.77
CA PRO A 716 -102.19 -17.36 59.14
C PRO A 716 -102.73 -16.20 60.01
N ASP A 717 -103.99 -15.81 59.79
CA ASP A 717 -104.67 -14.77 60.57
C ASP A 717 -105.19 -15.28 61.93
N HIS A 718 -105.46 -16.58 62.04
CA HIS A 718 -105.85 -17.25 63.28
C HIS A 718 -105.06 -18.56 63.47
N PRO A 719 -103.76 -18.47 63.81
CA PRO A 719 -102.86 -19.62 63.72
C PRO A 719 -102.85 -20.48 64.99
N VAL A 720 -103.57 -20.08 66.04
CA VAL A 720 -103.62 -20.79 67.32
C VAL A 720 -105.06 -20.89 67.80
N ASP A 721 -105.47 -22.09 68.18
CA ASP A 721 -106.74 -22.32 68.84
C ASP A 721 -106.63 -23.51 69.81
N THR A 722 -107.67 -23.78 70.60
CA THR A 722 -107.69 -24.83 71.62
C THR A 722 -108.84 -25.80 71.41
N ILE A 723 -108.54 -27.09 71.53
CA ILE A 723 -109.53 -28.17 71.43
C ILE A 723 -109.45 -29.12 72.63
N GLU A 724 -110.63 -29.51 73.12
CA GLU A 724 -110.78 -30.60 74.08
C GLU A 724 -111.29 -31.84 73.35
N HIS A 725 -110.53 -32.93 73.44
CA HIS A 725 -110.88 -34.19 72.82
C HIS A 725 -110.38 -35.38 73.64
N ARG A 726 -110.88 -36.57 73.30
CA ARG A 726 -110.51 -37.79 74.00
C ARG A 726 -109.28 -38.44 73.36
N ILE A 727 -108.49 -39.08 74.20
CA ILE A 727 -107.32 -39.88 73.83
C ILE A 727 -107.50 -41.30 74.37
N VAL A 728 -107.14 -42.30 73.57
CA VAL A 728 -107.08 -43.71 74.00
C VAL A 728 -105.72 -43.96 74.64
N MET A 729 -105.70 -44.21 75.94
CA MET A 729 -104.47 -44.56 76.66
C MET A 729 -104.01 -45.99 76.28
N PRO A 730 -102.72 -46.34 76.45
CA PRO A 730 -102.23 -47.68 76.10
C PRO A 730 -102.91 -48.83 76.85
N ASP A 731 -103.47 -48.58 78.04
CA ASP A 731 -104.26 -49.55 78.81
C ASP A 731 -105.71 -49.72 78.31
N GLY A 732 -106.10 -48.96 77.28
CA GLY A 732 -107.43 -48.95 76.68
C GLY A 732 -108.43 -48.01 77.34
N SER A 733 -108.04 -47.31 78.41
CA SER A 733 -108.90 -46.28 79.04
C SER A 733 -108.99 -45.01 78.19
N ILE A 734 -110.03 -44.21 78.41
CA ILE A 734 -110.27 -42.97 77.65
C ILE A 734 -110.06 -41.77 78.57
N HIS A 735 -109.11 -40.91 78.20
CA HIS A 735 -108.77 -39.68 78.92
C HIS A 735 -109.20 -38.45 78.11
N TRP A 736 -109.55 -37.36 78.79
CA TRP A 736 -109.86 -36.06 78.16
C TRP A 736 -108.64 -35.15 78.21
N HIS A 737 -108.22 -34.66 77.06
CA HIS A 737 -107.07 -33.79 76.94
C HIS A 737 -107.48 -32.46 76.29
N MET A 738 -106.96 -31.38 76.84
CA MET A 738 -107.03 -30.05 76.25
C MET A 738 -105.70 -29.77 75.54
N TRP A 739 -105.78 -29.42 74.26
CA TRP A 739 -104.62 -29.09 73.44
C TRP A 739 -104.78 -27.68 72.89
N THR A 740 -103.74 -26.86 73.07
CA THR A 740 -103.59 -25.61 72.36
C THR A 740 -102.59 -25.84 71.23
N ASP A 741 -103.08 -25.74 69.99
CA ASP A 741 -102.33 -26.05 68.79
C ASP A 741 -102.04 -24.78 68.00
N ARG A 742 -100.77 -24.60 67.62
CA ARG A 742 -100.31 -23.53 66.72
C ARG A 742 -99.89 -24.10 65.38
N ALA A 743 -100.48 -23.62 64.30
CA ALA A 743 -100.00 -23.86 62.94
C ALA A 743 -98.79 -22.99 62.61
N ILE A 744 -97.74 -23.59 62.05
CA ILE A 744 -96.55 -22.93 61.54
C ILE A 744 -96.62 -22.98 60.01
N PHE A 745 -96.40 -21.84 59.36
CA PHE A 745 -96.56 -21.68 57.92
C PHE A 745 -95.22 -21.44 57.22
N ASP A 746 -95.06 -21.97 56.01
CA ASP A 746 -93.97 -21.58 55.10
C ASP A 746 -94.22 -20.19 54.49
N ALA A 747 -93.23 -19.69 53.74
CA ALA A 747 -93.35 -18.43 52.99
C ALA A 747 -94.49 -18.43 51.95
N SER A 748 -95.08 -19.59 51.63
CA SER A 748 -96.22 -19.75 50.71
C SER A 748 -97.57 -19.88 51.44
N LEU A 749 -97.61 -19.60 52.74
CA LEU A 749 -98.79 -19.70 53.62
C LEU A 749 -99.39 -21.11 53.74
N ARG A 750 -98.60 -22.15 53.48
CA ARG A 750 -99.02 -23.54 53.73
C ARG A 750 -98.51 -23.98 55.10
N VAL A 751 -99.33 -24.73 55.82
CA VAL A 751 -98.92 -25.30 57.12
C VAL A 751 -97.78 -26.28 56.89
N THR A 752 -96.63 -26.03 57.49
CA THR A 752 -95.49 -26.95 57.51
C THR A 752 -95.57 -27.90 58.69
N GLU A 753 -96.02 -27.40 59.84
CA GLU A 753 -96.02 -28.13 61.11
C GLU A 753 -97.06 -27.56 62.07
N TYR A 754 -97.49 -28.38 63.03
CA TYR A 754 -98.21 -27.95 64.21
C TYR A 754 -97.32 -28.06 65.44
N GLN A 755 -97.38 -27.05 66.31
CA GLN A 755 -96.79 -27.09 67.65
C GLN A 755 -97.90 -27.06 68.68
N SER A 756 -97.89 -28.03 69.57
CA SER A 756 -99.03 -28.33 70.43
C SER A 756 -98.60 -28.45 71.87
N VAL A 757 -99.35 -27.80 72.75
CA VAL A 757 -99.19 -27.90 74.21
C VAL A 757 -100.46 -28.51 74.78
N GLY A 758 -100.30 -29.63 75.49
CA GLY A 758 -101.39 -30.44 75.99
C GLY A 758 -101.41 -30.54 77.51
N GLN A 759 -102.62 -30.70 78.05
CA GLN A 759 -102.86 -30.99 79.47
C GLN A 759 -103.97 -32.03 79.60
N ASP A 760 -103.78 -33.00 80.52
CA ASP A 760 -104.84 -33.94 80.91
C ASP A 760 -105.88 -33.21 81.79
N ILE A 761 -107.14 -33.20 81.33
CA ILE A 761 -108.28 -32.58 82.00
C ILE A 761 -109.35 -33.60 82.40
N THR A 762 -109.01 -34.89 82.42
CA THR A 762 -109.93 -36.01 82.69
C THR A 762 -110.72 -35.83 83.99
N GLU A 763 -110.03 -35.47 85.08
CA GLU A 763 -110.67 -35.23 86.37
C GLU A 763 -111.61 -34.01 86.37
N ARG A 764 -111.31 -32.99 85.55
CA ARG A 764 -112.18 -31.82 85.34
C ARG A 764 -113.47 -32.25 84.62
N LYS A 765 -113.34 -33.03 83.54
CA LYS A 765 -114.48 -33.50 82.73
C LYS A 765 -115.40 -34.48 83.47
N LYS A 766 -114.85 -35.36 84.31
CA LYS A 766 -115.67 -36.25 85.16
C LYS A 766 -116.58 -35.48 86.11
N LYS A 767 -116.11 -34.33 86.65
CA LYS A 767 -116.92 -33.46 87.51
C LYS A 767 -118.04 -32.75 86.73
N GLU A 768 -117.75 -32.21 85.54
CA GLU A 768 -118.74 -31.55 84.66
C GLU A 768 -119.84 -32.51 84.19
N LEU A 769 -119.50 -33.72 83.76
CA LEU A 769 -120.46 -34.72 83.28
C LEU A 769 -121.26 -35.40 84.40
N GLY A 770 -120.72 -35.44 85.62
CA GLY A 770 -121.40 -35.96 86.81
C GLY A 770 -122.52 -35.07 87.34
N THR A 771 -122.58 -33.78 86.94
CA THR A 771 -123.58 -32.83 87.44
C THR A 771 -124.89 -32.81 86.61
N HIS A 772 -124.91 -33.41 85.41
CA HIS A 772 -126.09 -33.44 84.53
C HIS A 772 -126.96 -34.71 84.63
N LYS A 773 -126.73 -35.56 85.66
CA LYS A 773 -127.54 -36.77 85.91
C LYS A 773 -128.50 -36.67 87.10
N ASN A 774 -128.64 -35.49 87.70
CA ASN A 774 -129.66 -35.15 88.70
C ASN A 774 -130.33 -33.82 88.33
N GLU A 775 -131.18 -33.86 87.30
CA GLU A 775 -132.39 -33.04 87.16
C GLU A 775 -133.40 -33.78 86.28
#